data_AF-A0A0J0YKP2-F1
#
_entry.id   AF-A0A0J0YKP2-F1
#
_cell.length_a   1.000
_cell.length_b   1.000
_cell.length_c   1.000
_cell.angle_alpha   90.00
_cell.angle_beta   90.00
_cell.angle_gamma   90.00
#
_symmetry.space_group_name_H-M   'P 1'
#
loop_
_entity.id
_entity.type
_entity.pdbx_description
1 polymer ?
#
loop_
_entity_poly.entity_id
_entity_poly.type
_entity_poly.pdbx_seq_one_letter_code
_entity_poly.pdbx_strand_id
1 'polypeptide(L)'
;MKTKLLLFLVLAHFSIYAQINLVSNGEFENWTNSKTLPGWTIENNVSQNTTDFWRGANSIKLSFLNNTLIPKITTQVPMSAGITYTIKFKYKYLSSNYNNAHPIVLNISKNGSSTTLSNTTFATDNNWGTNEITFTPDQNLSYDLSISLLTNDAIGFNVAIDNLQVYVQGTEQYTLIPDVIFETKLIRLGIDLGATDGRVLTSSIATLNSLDVSNNQSNLPSQSIINMTGIQDFKALTSLSCFGNLITSLDLTKNSALTTLYCQRNRLTNLDISKNTALTYINCNDNQLTNIDVSEKKALTYLNCSNNKLTNLTVSKSVPLEYLYCEINALTSLDVSKNVSLKALSCRTNSLTSLNLKNGKNTLFYWNSAYNIEVYDNPGLSCILVDDVIYSNKNWSNKKDYQARYTLLCDQQYTAIPDLNFEKKLIALLIDAGPTDGKVLTASISSQTTLDISNSAIADLTGIQDFTKLSTLNCSGNTLRNLDFSKNLNLTNLDCSKNQLSSLDFTKNSALTTLRCSNNIELATLEVSKNSALTILECKSANLRSLNVTQNLKLEELNCSYNILARLDVSKNIHLTSLDCSYNRVPELNISNHQSLITLNCSNNELTSLDVSSTMSLNNFDCSTNKLVNLNVKNGNNLNMPKPKFLSNPNLTCISVDKVAYSNSTWSSSKDKAASYNTSCGTSIAYTLIPDPAFEDKLIAIGIDTDGKNGKIMTTSIISVTSLDASSANISNLGGIQDFLSLTYLDCGLNKISYLNLSKNIFLATLYAPENALETLDVSKNTDLTYLDCSKNRLKTLDVSKNKALTYLNLSMNSLYSNFTTLDVSNNTALTTLNFSNNKITTIDLTKNPALTAFNCNTNSIEYLDASKNTALVKLDCYGNRLWYLNLKNGNNKNLDIANSNFTNNLNLSCIEVDDPAYSNANWSGKKDAAASFNEACNLKNTLIPDINFEEKLIALKIDSGVPDGKVSTARISFVTELNLNGASISDLTGIQDFVALTSLFCTNNLLTTINISQNLALTYLNVNDNKLTTIETSNNPALEELYISDNKLTSLNLAKNLKLHDLFCMDNQLTTLDVSSNKELYDLRCSSNQLKILDLSKNRLLDLIYCSNNDLSALNLKSGGNKYIRQINLIENPSLSCILVDDVSYSNTNWANFKDATANFKTVCDALGLEDSVFKNTVVYPNPTKNILNIQNVSLEKATVYNSLGQLVKTFTLDATNTDNTINLSGLPKGIYYVYLINQDAASAKKIILE
;
A
#
# COMPACT_ATOMS: atom_id res chain seq x y z
N MET A 1 30.31 -8.64 26.55
CA MET A 1 30.10 -7.20 26.26
C MET A 1 31.38 -6.37 26.06
N LYS A 2 32.60 -6.93 26.07
CA LYS A 2 33.85 -6.15 25.86
C LYS A 2 34.58 -6.39 24.52
N THR A 3 34.24 -7.42 23.76
CA THR A 3 34.85 -7.68 22.43
C THR A 3 34.08 -7.07 21.26
N LYS A 4 32.77 -6.83 21.41
CA LYS A 4 31.99 -6.05 20.42
C LYS A 4 32.23 -4.54 20.53
N LEU A 5 32.65 -4.02 21.68
CA LEU A 5 33.03 -2.62 21.83
C LEU A 5 34.36 -2.33 21.12
N LEU A 6 35.29 -3.29 21.09
CA LEU A 6 36.57 -3.16 20.39
C LEU A 6 36.41 -3.23 18.86
N LEU A 7 35.49 -4.05 18.33
CA LEU A 7 35.20 -4.08 16.89
C LEU A 7 34.39 -2.86 16.43
N PHE A 8 33.53 -2.30 17.31
CA PHE A 8 32.87 -1.01 17.05
C PHE A 8 33.83 0.18 17.15
N LEU A 9 34.85 0.13 18.03
CA LEU A 9 35.92 1.14 18.11
C LEU A 9 36.92 1.05 16.93
N VAL A 10 37.08 -0.13 16.31
CA VAL A 10 37.92 -0.32 15.12
C VAL A 10 37.19 0.06 13.83
N LEU A 11 35.86 -0.09 13.75
CA LEU A 11 35.06 0.37 12.60
C LEU A 11 34.58 1.83 12.71
N ALA A 12 34.62 2.45 13.89
CA ALA A 12 34.34 3.87 14.08
C ALA A 12 35.52 4.81 13.72
N HIS A 13 36.64 4.27 13.21
CA HIS A 13 37.74 5.08 12.66
C HIS A 13 37.66 5.30 11.14
N PHE A 14 36.59 4.85 10.47
CA PHE A 14 36.42 5.05 9.03
C PHE A 14 35.08 5.68 8.63
N SER A 15 34.55 6.56 9.47
CA SER A 15 33.57 7.53 9.03
C SER A 15 33.98 8.92 9.49
N ILE A 16 34.04 9.83 8.53
CA ILE A 16 34.25 11.29 8.66
C ILE A 16 35.72 11.72 8.87
N TYR A 17 36.57 11.59 7.84
CA TYR A 17 37.49 12.70 7.61
C TYR A 17 36.63 13.88 7.14
N ALA A 18 36.20 14.74 8.06
CA ALA A 18 35.90 16.11 7.66
C ALA A 18 37.21 16.68 7.08
N GLN A 19 37.16 17.34 5.93
CA GLN A 19 38.30 18.09 5.38
C GLN A 19 38.64 19.21 6.38
N ILE A 20 39.46 18.92 7.38
CA ILE A 20 40.09 19.95 8.20
C ILE A 20 41.34 20.34 7.44
N ASN A 21 41.35 21.56 6.88
CA ASN A 21 42.58 22.19 6.43
C ASN A 21 43.59 22.06 7.57
N LEU A 22 44.70 21.37 7.34
CA LEU A 22 45.69 21.08 8.37
C LEU A 22 46.46 22.34 8.80
N VAL A 23 46.29 23.43 8.05
CA VAL A 23 46.78 24.77 8.39
C VAL A 23 45.71 25.53 9.18
N SER A 24 46.02 25.88 10.42
CA SER A 24 45.20 26.79 11.22
C SER A 24 45.21 28.20 10.64
N ASN A 25 44.03 28.84 10.55
CA ASN A 25 43.87 30.22 10.07
C ASN A 25 44.49 30.46 8.67
N GLY A 26 44.38 29.49 7.75
CA GLY A 26 44.96 29.59 6.40
C GLY A 26 44.26 30.57 5.45
N GLU A 27 43.03 30.99 5.77
CA GLU A 27 42.32 32.09 5.08
C GLU A 27 42.59 33.46 5.74
N PHE A 28 43.38 33.49 6.81
CA PHE A 28 43.84 34.71 7.50
C PHE A 28 42.77 35.66 8.06
N GLU A 29 41.49 35.29 8.01
CA GLU A 29 40.36 36.13 8.44
C GLU A 29 40.32 36.46 9.93
N ASN A 30 40.99 35.67 10.78
CA ASN A 30 41.07 35.96 12.21
C ASN A 30 42.21 36.92 12.57
N TRP A 31 42.89 37.53 11.59
CA TRP A 31 43.92 38.53 11.82
C TRP A 31 43.28 39.87 12.20
N THR A 32 43.07 40.11 13.50
CA THR A 32 42.31 41.29 13.99
C THR A 32 43.18 42.43 14.53
N ASN A 33 44.52 42.27 14.59
CA ASN A 33 45.45 43.31 15.02
C ASN A 33 46.75 43.29 14.20
N SER A 34 47.36 44.43 13.93
CA SER A 34 48.51 44.55 13.02
C SER A 34 49.83 43.93 13.50
N LYS A 35 49.89 43.30 14.68
CA LYS A 35 51.12 42.80 15.31
C LYS A 35 51.20 41.28 15.49
N THR A 36 50.07 40.56 15.53
CA THR A 36 50.05 39.10 15.76
C THR A 36 49.08 38.40 14.82
N LEU A 37 49.57 37.39 14.09
CA LEU A 37 48.75 36.52 13.24
C LEU A 37 48.48 35.19 13.96
N PRO A 38 47.22 34.86 14.32
CA PRO A 38 46.91 33.62 15.05
C PRO A 38 47.32 32.37 14.25
N GLY A 39 48.07 31.45 14.87
CA GLY A 39 48.51 30.19 14.26
C GLY A 39 49.76 30.29 13.38
N TRP A 40 50.39 31.47 13.33
CA TRP A 40 51.52 31.75 12.44
C TRP A 40 52.63 32.54 13.13
N THR A 41 53.87 32.25 12.76
CA THR A 41 55.04 33.08 13.07
C THR A 41 55.32 33.98 11.87
N ILE A 42 55.47 35.28 12.11
CA ILE A 42 55.81 36.28 11.08
C ILE A 42 57.23 36.81 11.34
N GLU A 43 58.02 36.98 10.29
CA GLU A 43 59.40 37.47 10.33
C GLU A 43 59.59 38.62 9.34
N ASN A 44 60.26 39.69 9.78
CA ASN A 44 60.58 40.88 8.99
C ASN A 44 59.33 41.64 8.50
N ASN A 45 59.28 42.01 7.21
CA ASN A 45 58.29 42.93 6.67
C ASN A 45 57.00 42.21 6.25
N VAL A 46 56.22 41.78 7.25
CA VAL A 46 54.91 41.12 7.08
C VAL A 46 53.83 41.95 7.76
N SER A 47 52.75 42.25 7.03
CA SER A 47 51.64 43.06 7.55
C SER A 47 50.29 42.56 7.07
N GLN A 48 49.24 42.88 7.81
CA GLN A 48 47.86 42.63 7.41
C GLN A 48 47.50 43.44 6.16
N ASN A 49 46.74 42.83 5.26
CA ASN A 49 46.24 43.46 4.05
C ASN A 49 44.72 43.36 3.96
N THR A 50 44.05 44.50 3.97
CA THR A 50 42.58 44.60 3.91
C THR A 50 42.07 45.15 2.58
N THR A 51 42.95 45.42 1.61
CA THR A 51 42.56 46.00 0.31
C THR A 51 42.57 44.97 -0.81
N ASP A 52 43.44 43.97 -0.73
CA ASP A 52 43.60 42.95 -1.75
C ASP A 52 43.61 41.57 -1.10
N PHE A 53 42.45 40.92 -1.06
CA PHE A 53 42.23 39.54 -0.60
C PHE A 53 41.50 38.73 -1.68
N TRP A 54 41.59 37.41 -1.64
CA TRP A 54 40.93 36.53 -2.62
C TRP A 54 39.46 36.31 -2.27
N ARG A 55 39.16 36.03 -0.99
CA ARG A 55 37.82 35.85 -0.41
C ARG A 55 37.88 36.23 1.07
N GLY A 56 36.81 36.84 1.60
CA GLY A 56 36.74 37.27 3.00
C GLY A 56 37.05 38.75 3.19
N ALA A 57 37.87 39.11 4.16
CA ALA A 57 38.20 40.49 4.51
C ALA A 57 39.72 40.74 4.67
N ASN A 58 40.56 39.70 4.72
CA ASN A 58 41.97 39.85 5.05
C ASN A 58 42.90 38.91 4.27
N SER A 59 44.06 39.40 3.87
CA SER A 59 45.18 38.60 3.37
C SER A 59 46.49 39.01 4.04
N ILE A 60 47.57 38.25 3.77
CA ILE A 60 48.91 38.61 4.25
C ILE A 60 49.66 39.39 3.18
N LYS A 61 50.19 40.56 3.52
CA LYS A 61 51.16 41.28 2.67
C LYS A 61 52.59 41.02 3.12
N LEU A 62 53.36 40.40 2.23
CA LEU A 62 54.81 40.24 2.32
C LEU A 62 55.47 41.36 1.51
N SER A 63 56.39 42.11 2.12
CA SER A 63 57.08 43.25 1.47
C SER A 63 58.59 43.05 1.43
N PHE A 64 59.15 42.78 0.26
CA PHE A 64 60.60 42.66 0.10
C PHE A 64 61.22 44.04 -0.08
N LEU A 65 62.12 44.46 0.81
CA LEU A 65 62.77 45.78 0.76
C LEU A 65 64.25 45.72 0.37
N ASN A 66 64.99 44.72 0.87
CA ASN A 66 66.40 44.46 0.57
C ASN A 66 66.80 43.05 1.05
N ASN A 67 67.97 42.57 0.60
CA ASN A 67 68.44 41.20 0.82
C ASN A 67 68.85 40.86 2.27
N THR A 68 68.80 41.83 3.19
CA THR A 68 69.14 41.63 4.60
C THR A 68 67.95 41.23 5.47
N LEU A 69 66.70 41.48 5.04
CA LEU A 69 65.48 41.19 5.83
C LEU A 69 64.40 40.55 4.95
N ILE A 70 64.46 39.21 4.80
CA ILE A 70 63.55 38.43 3.96
C ILE A 70 62.17 38.30 4.64
N PRO A 71 61.07 38.85 4.09
CA PRO A 71 59.75 38.66 4.68
C PRO A 71 59.34 37.19 4.59
N LYS A 72 58.93 36.62 5.72
CA LYS A 72 58.59 35.20 5.83
C LYS A 72 57.46 34.96 6.82
N ILE A 73 56.58 34.04 6.48
CA ILE A 73 55.57 33.47 7.39
C ILE A 73 55.80 31.98 7.54
N THR A 74 55.61 31.45 8.74
CA THR A 74 55.82 30.03 9.05
C THR A 74 54.71 29.48 9.94
N THR A 75 54.24 28.27 9.68
CA THR A 75 53.32 27.53 10.56
C THR A 75 53.74 26.05 10.67
N GLN A 76 53.23 25.36 11.68
CA GLN A 76 53.45 23.93 11.90
C GLN A 76 52.26 23.15 11.33
N VAL A 77 52.52 22.20 10.43
CA VAL A 77 51.46 21.36 9.85
C VAL A 77 51.73 19.89 10.21
N PRO A 78 50.83 19.23 10.96
CA PRO A 78 50.98 17.81 11.27
C PRO A 78 50.76 16.96 10.01
N MET A 79 51.75 16.13 9.65
CA MET A 79 51.70 15.27 8.47
C MET A 79 52.17 13.85 8.78
N SER A 80 51.56 12.87 8.13
CA SER A 80 51.80 11.44 8.34
C SER A 80 52.60 10.83 7.19
N ALA A 81 53.60 10.01 7.53
CA ALA A 81 54.50 9.31 6.63
C ALA A 81 53.74 8.52 5.55
N GLY A 82 54.17 8.66 4.29
CA GLY A 82 53.60 7.93 3.16
C GLY A 82 52.22 8.42 2.68
N ILE A 83 51.65 9.44 3.30
CA ILE A 83 50.42 10.10 2.85
C ILE A 83 50.78 11.30 1.99
N THR A 84 50.27 11.38 0.77
CA THR A 84 50.52 12.54 -0.08
C THR A 84 49.55 13.67 0.28
N TYR A 85 50.09 14.84 0.62
CA TYR A 85 49.35 16.05 0.90
C TYR A 85 49.41 16.99 -0.29
N THR A 86 48.30 17.68 -0.57
CA THR A 86 48.22 18.81 -1.50
C THR A 86 48.32 20.10 -0.69
N ILE A 87 49.24 20.97 -1.08
CA ILE A 87 49.47 22.30 -0.52
C ILE A 87 49.11 23.31 -1.59
N LYS A 88 48.18 24.21 -1.26
CA LYS A 88 47.61 25.16 -2.19
C LYS A 88 47.45 26.53 -1.56
N PHE A 89 47.92 27.59 -2.20
CA PHE A 89 47.62 28.97 -1.77
C PHE A 89 47.40 29.91 -2.94
N LYS A 90 46.70 31.01 -2.66
CA LYS A 90 46.50 32.13 -3.58
C LYS A 90 47.56 33.20 -3.35
N TYR A 91 48.03 33.81 -4.43
CA TYR A 91 48.96 34.92 -4.36
C TYR A 91 48.64 36.01 -5.39
N LYS A 92 48.98 37.26 -5.09
CA LYS A 92 48.85 38.40 -6.01
C LYS A 92 50.01 39.36 -5.81
N TYR A 93 50.67 39.77 -6.90
CA TYR A 93 51.67 40.82 -6.84
C TYR A 93 50.97 42.17 -6.74
N LEU A 94 51.36 42.95 -5.74
CA LEU A 94 50.84 44.31 -5.50
C LEU A 94 51.72 45.38 -6.17
N SER A 95 52.89 44.98 -6.67
CA SER A 95 53.84 45.82 -7.41
C SER A 95 53.78 45.50 -8.91
N SER A 96 54.17 46.42 -9.78
CA SER A 96 54.12 46.24 -11.25
C SER A 96 55.27 45.40 -11.83
N ASN A 97 56.22 44.96 -11.01
CA ASN A 97 57.41 44.17 -11.40
C ASN A 97 57.22 42.66 -11.15
N TYR A 98 56.08 42.09 -11.50
CA TYR A 98 55.84 40.65 -11.45
C TYR A 98 56.61 39.93 -12.57
N ASN A 99 57.77 39.35 -12.25
CA ASN A 99 58.59 38.64 -13.23
C ASN A 99 59.39 37.52 -12.57
N ASN A 100 60.19 36.80 -13.36
CA ASN A 100 61.01 35.69 -12.88
C ASN A 100 62.17 36.11 -11.95
N ALA A 101 62.47 37.41 -11.83
CA ALA A 101 63.46 37.92 -10.88
C ALA A 101 62.92 38.03 -9.45
N HIS A 102 61.62 37.87 -9.21
CA HIS A 102 60.98 38.07 -7.90
C HIS A 102 60.18 36.86 -7.38
N PRO A 103 60.76 35.66 -7.18
CA PRO A 103 60.01 34.47 -6.76
C PRO A 103 59.31 34.59 -5.40
N ILE A 104 58.14 33.96 -5.32
CA ILE A 104 57.52 33.52 -4.07
C ILE A 104 58.01 32.10 -3.78
N VAL A 105 58.56 31.87 -2.59
CA VAL A 105 59.15 30.59 -2.20
C VAL A 105 58.33 29.94 -1.11
N LEU A 106 57.78 28.76 -1.40
CA LEU A 106 57.16 27.84 -0.45
C LEU A 106 58.18 26.78 -0.03
N ASN A 107 58.45 26.67 1.27
CA ASN A 107 59.32 25.64 1.84
C ASN A 107 58.56 24.78 2.84
N ILE A 108 58.80 23.46 2.81
CA ILE A 108 58.37 22.52 3.84
C ILE A 108 59.60 21.74 4.30
N SER A 109 59.95 21.86 5.57
CA SER A 109 61.09 21.12 6.13
C SER A 109 60.90 20.82 7.60
N LYS A 110 61.58 19.79 8.11
CA LYS A 110 61.71 19.55 9.55
C LYS A 110 63.05 18.93 9.87
N ASN A 111 63.68 19.37 10.96
CA ASN A 111 64.91 18.74 11.46
C ASN A 111 64.65 17.27 11.78
N GLY A 112 65.39 16.37 11.12
CA GLY A 112 65.27 14.91 11.28
C GLY A 112 64.52 14.18 10.17
N SER A 113 63.85 14.91 9.25
CA SER A 113 63.27 14.34 8.02
C SER A 113 64.26 14.44 6.86
N SER A 114 64.30 13.41 6.01
CA SER A 114 65.08 13.42 4.76
C SER A 114 64.28 14.04 3.59
N THR A 115 62.96 14.11 3.71
CA THR A 115 62.07 14.73 2.72
C THR A 115 61.86 16.21 3.04
N THR A 116 62.23 17.08 2.09
CA THR A 116 61.95 18.52 2.14
C THR A 116 61.32 18.98 0.83
N LEU A 117 60.57 20.07 0.87
CA LEU A 117 60.02 20.75 -0.29
C LEU A 117 60.57 22.16 -0.36
N SER A 118 61.03 22.57 -1.54
CA SER A 118 61.30 23.96 -1.88
C SER A 118 60.71 24.23 -3.26
N ASN A 119 59.66 25.05 -3.32
CA ASN A 119 58.94 25.39 -4.53
C ASN A 119 58.94 26.89 -4.75
N THR A 120 59.33 27.31 -5.96
CA THR A 120 59.35 28.72 -6.36
C THR A 120 58.23 28.99 -7.37
N THR A 121 57.47 30.06 -7.16
CA THR A 121 56.38 30.47 -8.04
C THR A 121 56.49 31.95 -8.42
N PHE A 122 56.09 32.26 -9.65
CA PHE A 122 56.12 33.59 -10.24
C PHE A 122 54.76 33.88 -10.87
N ALA A 123 54.33 35.14 -10.89
CA ALA A 123 53.13 35.54 -11.62
C ALA A 123 53.47 35.99 -13.04
N THR A 124 52.53 35.81 -13.98
CA THR A 124 52.59 36.38 -15.34
C THR A 124 51.82 37.69 -15.48
N ASP A 125 51.01 38.04 -14.47
CA ASP A 125 50.24 39.27 -14.36
C ASP A 125 50.08 39.68 -12.87
N ASN A 126 49.36 40.78 -12.62
CA ASN A 126 48.97 41.22 -11.27
C ASN A 126 47.60 40.70 -10.83
N ASN A 127 47.07 39.66 -11.48
CA ASN A 127 45.86 39.00 -11.01
C ASN A 127 46.20 37.97 -9.93
N TRP A 128 45.17 37.46 -9.27
CA TRP A 128 45.33 36.39 -8.28
C TRP A 128 45.70 35.07 -8.96
N GLY A 129 46.93 34.63 -8.73
CA GLY A 129 47.44 33.33 -9.11
C GLY A 129 47.20 32.26 -8.04
N THR A 130 47.42 31.00 -8.42
CA THR A 130 47.37 29.85 -7.51
C THR A 130 48.70 29.11 -7.57
N ASN A 131 49.28 28.80 -6.42
CA ASN A 131 50.34 27.80 -6.33
C ASN A 131 49.72 26.53 -5.74
N GLU A 132 49.97 25.38 -6.39
CA GLU A 132 49.49 24.08 -5.95
C GLU A 132 50.60 23.06 -6.17
N ILE A 133 50.94 22.31 -5.12
CA ILE A 133 51.99 21.30 -5.15
C ILE A 133 51.70 20.19 -4.14
N THR A 134 52.29 19.02 -4.35
CA THR A 134 52.16 17.89 -3.44
C THR A 134 53.43 17.68 -2.62
N PHE A 135 53.26 17.12 -1.42
CA PHE A 135 54.34 16.72 -0.54
C PHE A 135 53.98 15.41 0.16
N THR A 136 54.89 14.44 0.14
CA THR A 136 54.76 13.16 0.83
C THR A 136 55.87 13.08 1.87
N PRO A 137 55.58 13.23 3.17
CA PRO A 137 56.58 13.13 4.22
C PRO A 137 57.08 11.68 4.37
N ASP A 138 58.34 11.52 4.77
CA ASP A 138 58.94 10.24 5.14
C ASP A 138 58.67 9.82 6.59
N GLN A 139 58.28 10.78 7.45
CA GLN A 139 58.04 10.57 8.88
C GLN A 139 56.77 11.25 9.39
N ASN A 140 56.15 10.67 10.42
CA ASN A 140 55.01 11.24 11.14
C ASN A 140 55.47 12.41 12.04
N LEU A 141 55.51 13.63 11.51
CA LEU A 141 56.01 14.83 12.19
C LEU A 141 55.12 16.05 11.88
N SER A 142 55.25 17.11 12.69
CA SER A 142 54.77 18.43 12.31
C SER A 142 55.86 19.16 11.53
N TYR A 143 55.63 19.40 10.25
CA TYR A 143 56.59 20.05 9.35
C TYR A 143 56.43 21.57 9.40
N ASP A 144 57.56 22.27 9.26
CA ASP A 144 57.58 23.73 9.17
C ASP A 144 57.22 24.11 7.73
N LEU A 145 55.99 24.61 7.52
CA LEU A 145 55.56 25.17 6.23
C LEU A 145 55.79 26.69 6.26
N SER A 146 56.59 27.20 5.33
CA SER A 146 56.87 28.63 5.24
C SER A 146 56.71 29.20 3.83
N ILE A 147 56.24 30.44 3.76
CA ILE A 147 56.16 31.22 2.52
C ILE A 147 57.01 32.48 2.70
N SER A 148 57.90 32.74 1.75
CA SER A 148 58.83 33.87 1.78
C SER A 148 59.03 34.48 0.39
N LEU A 149 59.61 35.67 0.32
CA LEU A 149 59.94 36.34 -0.93
C LEU A 149 61.45 36.38 -1.16
N LEU A 150 61.90 36.19 -2.39
CA LEU A 150 63.30 36.40 -2.81
C LEU A 150 63.35 37.29 -4.06
N THR A 151 64.51 37.91 -4.31
CA THR A 151 64.77 38.67 -5.55
C THR A 151 66.18 38.40 -6.09
N ASN A 152 66.33 38.45 -7.41
CA ASN A 152 67.58 38.33 -8.13
C ASN A 152 68.17 39.68 -8.60
N ASP A 153 67.44 40.80 -8.46
CA ASP A 153 67.85 42.13 -8.94
C ASP A 153 67.85 43.23 -7.86
N ALA A 154 67.59 42.85 -6.59
CA ALA A 154 67.53 43.73 -5.43
C ALA A 154 66.46 44.84 -5.49
N ILE A 155 65.49 44.74 -6.40
CA ILE A 155 64.34 45.66 -6.46
C ILE A 155 63.26 45.19 -5.47
N GLY A 156 62.73 46.12 -4.68
CA GLY A 156 61.67 45.83 -3.72
C GLY A 156 60.32 45.52 -4.39
N PHE A 157 59.56 44.59 -3.81
CA PHE A 157 58.24 44.19 -4.32
C PHE A 157 57.32 43.66 -3.21
N ASN A 158 56.01 43.75 -3.44
CA ASN A 158 54.99 43.37 -2.47
C ASN A 158 54.10 42.26 -3.04
N VAL A 159 53.77 41.26 -2.22
CA VAL A 159 52.89 40.15 -2.59
C VAL A 159 51.84 39.94 -1.50
N ALA A 160 50.58 39.81 -1.91
CA ALA A 160 49.49 39.33 -1.06
C ALA A 160 49.41 37.79 -1.13
N ILE A 161 49.28 37.12 0.01
CA ILE A 161 49.09 35.66 0.15
C ILE A 161 47.78 35.40 0.87
N ASP A 162 46.99 34.46 0.35
CA ASP A 162 45.65 34.15 0.86
C ASP A 162 45.26 32.67 0.64
N ASN A 163 44.23 32.18 1.32
CA ASN A 163 43.62 30.85 1.16
C ASN A 163 44.65 29.70 1.09
N LEU A 164 45.55 29.62 2.07
CA LEU A 164 46.48 28.50 2.20
C LEU A 164 45.75 27.27 2.76
N GLN A 165 45.82 26.18 2.01
CA GLN A 165 45.21 24.89 2.29
C GLN A 165 46.25 23.78 2.26
N VAL A 166 46.19 22.89 3.25
CA VAL A 166 46.92 21.62 3.25
C VAL A 166 45.96 20.49 3.58
N TYR A 167 45.82 19.52 2.67
CA TYR A 167 44.90 18.38 2.81
C TYR A 167 45.43 17.13 2.11
N VAL A 168 44.89 15.95 2.44
CA VAL A 168 45.32 14.67 1.84
C VAL A 168 44.84 14.56 0.40
N GLN A 169 45.73 14.25 -0.53
CA GLN A 169 45.43 14.10 -1.96
C GLN A 169 44.42 12.96 -2.19
N GLY A 170 43.36 13.22 -2.96
CA GLY A 170 42.30 12.23 -3.29
C GLY A 170 41.14 12.13 -2.29
N THR A 171 41.05 13.02 -1.30
CA THR A 171 39.96 13.04 -0.29
C THR A 171 38.89 14.11 -0.54
N GLU A 172 38.85 14.68 -1.74
CA GLU A 172 37.86 15.69 -2.15
C GLU A 172 36.46 15.07 -2.19
N GLN A 173 35.54 15.63 -1.41
CA GLN A 173 34.13 15.22 -1.43
C GLN A 173 33.36 16.04 -2.46
N TYR A 174 32.57 15.35 -3.27
CA TYR A 174 31.73 15.94 -4.29
C TYR A 174 30.25 15.63 -4.01
N THR A 175 29.41 16.63 -4.21
CA THR A 175 27.96 16.52 -4.20
C THR A 175 27.48 16.22 -5.61
N LEU A 176 26.64 15.20 -5.76
CA LEU A 176 26.07 14.81 -7.05
C LEU A 176 25.08 15.87 -7.55
N ILE A 177 25.26 16.32 -8.78
CA ILE A 177 24.41 17.27 -9.51
C ILE A 177 24.00 16.60 -10.83
N PRO A 178 23.00 15.71 -10.83
CA PRO A 178 22.67 14.88 -12.00
C PRO A 178 22.04 15.67 -13.15
N ASP A 179 21.53 16.88 -12.88
CA ASP A 179 20.98 17.77 -13.90
C ASP A 179 22.11 18.62 -14.51
N VAL A 180 22.46 18.33 -15.75
CA VAL A 180 23.53 19.02 -16.49
C VAL A 180 23.28 20.53 -16.61
N ILE A 181 22.02 20.98 -16.64
CA ILE A 181 21.68 22.40 -16.73
C ILE A 181 21.90 23.07 -15.36
N PHE A 182 21.56 22.39 -14.27
CA PHE A 182 21.85 22.86 -12.92
C PHE A 182 23.37 23.02 -12.72
N GLU A 183 24.14 21.99 -13.06
CA GLU A 183 25.61 22.03 -13.00
C GLU A 183 26.20 23.16 -13.87
N THR A 184 25.72 23.28 -15.12
CA THR A 184 26.15 24.38 -16.02
C THR A 184 25.90 25.76 -15.41
N LYS A 185 24.80 25.94 -14.67
CA LYS A 185 24.55 27.20 -13.96
C LYS A 185 25.52 27.40 -12.78
N LEU A 186 25.84 26.35 -12.02
CA LEU A 186 26.86 26.43 -10.96
C LEU A 186 28.24 26.82 -11.51
N ILE A 187 28.63 26.26 -12.66
CA ILE A 187 29.88 26.61 -13.36
C ILE A 187 29.85 28.08 -13.79
N ARG A 188 28.76 28.55 -14.41
CA ARG A 188 28.62 29.96 -14.83
C ARG A 188 28.66 30.95 -13.66
N LEU A 189 28.19 30.54 -12.49
CA LEU A 189 28.26 31.32 -11.25
C LEU A 189 29.64 31.26 -10.57
N GLY A 190 30.58 30.46 -11.10
CA GLY A 190 31.90 30.26 -10.52
C GLY A 190 31.89 29.47 -9.21
N ILE A 191 30.80 28.74 -8.93
CA ILE A 191 30.62 27.88 -7.75
C ILE A 191 31.28 26.51 -7.99
N ASP A 192 31.21 26.04 -9.23
CA ASP A 192 31.87 24.81 -9.68
C ASP A 192 33.02 25.13 -10.64
N LEU A 193 34.11 24.37 -10.55
CA LEU A 193 35.35 24.57 -11.29
C LEU A 193 35.65 23.30 -12.10
N GLY A 194 35.02 23.17 -13.26
CA GLY A 194 35.16 21.97 -14.09
C GLY A 194 34.37 22.02 -15.38
N ALA A 195 34.48 20.95 -16.16
CA ALA A 195 33.48 20.62 -17.17
C ALA A 195 32.25 20.02 -16.47
N THR A 196 31.10 19.97 -17.14
CA THR A 196 29.92 19.31 -16.61
C THR A 196 30.18 17.80 -16.44
N ASP A 197 30.48 17.36 -15.22
CA ASP A 197 30.83 15.97 -14.88
C ASP A 197 29.82 15.35 -13.89
N GLY A 198 28.69 16.02 -13.68
CA GLY A 198 27.57 15.60 -12.85
C GLY A 198 27.78 15.81 -11.36
N ARG A 199 28.74 16.65 -10.94
CA ARG A 199 29.10 16.82 -9.53
C ARG A 199 29.76 18.16 -9.25
N VAL A 200 29.64 18.64 -8.01
CA VAL A 200 30.30 19.88 -7.54
C VAL A 200 31.07 19.60 -6.26
N LEU A 201 32.22 20.24 -6.07
CA LEU A 201 32.99 20.09 -4.84
C LEU A 201 32.15 20.50 -3.61
N THR A 202 31.88 19.57 -2.69
CA THR A 202 30.97 19.81 -1.55
C THR A 202 31.44 20.98 -0.68
N SER A 203 32.75 21.18 -0.53
CA SER A 203 33.29 22.31 0.23
C SER A 203 33.06 23.66 -0.43
N SER A 204 32.89 23.74 -1.76
CA SER A 204 32.61 25.01 -2.45
C SER A 204 31.16 25.49 -2.25
N ILE A 205 30.23 24.57 -2.00
CA ILE A 205 28.80 24.86 -1.80
C ILE A 205 28.39 24.94 -0.32
N ALA A 206 29.16 24.32 0.59
CA ALA A 206 28.79 24.20 2.00
C ALA A 206 28.69 25.55 2.74
N THR A 207 29.43 26.57 2.29
CA THR A 207 29.48 27.92 2.88
C THR A 207 28.64 28.95 2.12
N LEU A 208 27.93 28.53 1.07
CA LEU A 208 27.20 29.45 0.21
C LEU A 208 25.88 29.89 0.85
N ASN A 209 25.75 31.20 1.10
CA ASN A 209 24.56 31.76 1.77
C ASN A 209 23.40 32.07 0.82
N SER A 210 23.67 32.25 -0.48
CA SER A 210 22.66 32.59 -1.48
C SER A 210 22.94 31.90 -2.81
N LEU A 211 21.91 31.35 -3.43
CA LEU A 211 21.99 30.68 -4.73
C LEU A 211 20.85 31.17 -5.63
N ASP A 212 21.20 31.69 -6.80
CA ASP A 212 20.23 32.05 -7.85
C ASP A 212 20.51 31.25 -9.13
N VAL A 213 19.64 30.28 -9.38
CA VAL A 213 19.62 29.43 -10.57
C VAL A 213 18.31 29.60 -11.34
N SER A 214 17.65 30.76 -11.17
CA SER A 214 16.43 31.10 -11.87
C SER A 214 16.61 31.12 -13.40
N ASN A 215 15.51 30.92 -14.11
CA ASN A 215 15.45 31.08 -15.55
C ASN A 215 14.47 32.19 -15.91
N ASN A 216 15.02 33.33 -16.35
CA ASN A 216 14.24 34.50 -16.76
C ASN A 216 13.65 34.38 -18.17
N GLN A 217 14.09 33.40 -18.97
CA GLN A 217 13.61 33.19 -20.34
C GLN A 217 12.46 32.19 -20.33
N SER A 218 11.24 32.71 -20.43
CA SER A 218 10.00 32.01 -20.11
C SER A 218 9.62 30.79 -20.97
N ASN A 219 10.37 30.42 -22.02
CA ASN A 219 9.89 29.48 -23.05
C ASN A 219 10.97 28.59 -23.72
N LEU A 220 12.14 28.37 -23.12
CA LEU A 220 13.16 27.45 -23.70
C LEU A 220 13.37 26.22 -22.80
N PRO A 221 12.73 25.07 -23.11
CA PRO A 221 12.87 23.84 -22.33
C PRO A 221 14.32 23.34 -22.22
N SER A 222 15.15 23.64 -23.22
CA SER A 222 16.55 23.21 -23.30
C SER A 222 17.49 23.89 -22.30
N GLN A 223 17.03 24.91 -21.56
CA GLN A 223 17.84 25.63 -20.55
C GLN A 223 17.20 25.65 -19.15
N SER A 224 16.17 24.84 -18.95
CA SER A 224 15.45 24.76 -17.67
C SER A 224 15.93 23.59 -16.84
N ILE A 225 16.14 23.83 -15.55
CA ILE A 225 16.44 22.77 -14.58
C ILE A 225 15.18 21.92 -14.38
N ILE A 226 15.32 20.60 -14.42
CA ILE A 226 14.23 19.65 -14.12
C ILE A 226 14.48 18.94 -12.79
N ASN A 227 15.73 18.77 -12.38
CA ASN A 227 16.11 18.04 -11.18
C ASN A 227 17.10 18.86 -10.32
N MET A 228 16.71 19.14 -9.08
CA MET A 228 17.50 19.92 -8.11
C MET A 228 18.30 19.06 -7.12
N THR A 229 18.45 17.76 -7.38
CA THR A 229 19.29 16.87 -6.53
C THR A 229 20.68 17.47 -6.32
N GLY A 230 21.12 17.45 -5.06
CA GLY A 230 22.36 18.05 -4.58
C GLY A 230 22.14 19.36 -3.82
N ILE A 231 20.99 20.03 -3.99
CA ILE A 231 20.66 21.26 -3.23
C ILE A 231 20.69 21.04 -1.71
N GLN A 232 20.46 19.81 -1.25
CA GLN A 232 20.46 19.42 0.16
C GLN A 232 21.84 19.62 0.83
N ASP A 233 22.93 19.66 0.06
CA ASP A 233 24.27 19.82 0.61
C ASP A 233 24.71 21.30 0.73
N PHE A 234 23.88 22.25 0.27
CA PHE A 234 24.06 23.69 0.47
C PHE A 234 23.61 24.10 1.88
N LYS A 235 24.34 23.65 2.90
CA LYS A 235 23.94 23.70 4.32
C LYS A 235 23.81 25.11 4.88
N ALA A 236 24.62 26.06 4.41
CA ALA A 236 24.59 27.46 4.85
C ALA A 236 23.55 28.33 4.12
N LEU A 237 22.77 27.75 3.19
CA LEU A 237 21.90 28.51 2.31
C LEU A 237 20.77 29.21 3.07
N THR A 238 20.76 30.54 2.99
CA THR A 238 19.74 31.43 3.58
C THR A 238 18.76 31.98 2.55
N SER A 239 19.14 32.00 1.27
CA SER A 239 18.31 32.47 0.16
C SER A 239 18.45 31.55 -1.06
N LEU A 240 17.33 31.07 -1.60
CA LEU A 240 17.29 30.25 -2.81
C LEU A 240 16.33 30.85 -3.84
N SER A 241 16.83 31.07 -5.05
CA SER A 241 16.04 31.45 -6.23
C SER A 241 16.20 30.39 -7.32
N CYS A 242 15.12 29.68 -7.63
CA CYS A 242 15.06 28.64 -8.66
C CYS A 242 13.82 28.79 -9.56
N PHE A 243 13.26 29.99 -9.65
CA PHE A 243 12.04 30.24 -10.40
C PHE A 243 12.20 30.13 -11.92
N GLY A 244 11.10 29.88 -12.63
CA GLY A 244 11.06 29.84 -14.10
C GLY A 244 11.65 28.59 -14.75
N ASN A 245 11.89 27.53 -13.97
CA ASN A 245 12.43 26.26 -14.46
C ASN A 245 11.29 25.23 -14.68
N LEU A 246 11.63 23.93 -14.82
CA LEU A 246 10.68 22.84 -15.03
C LEU A 246 10.72 21.83 -13.87
N ILE A 247 11.03 22.31 -12.66
CA ILE A 247 11.25 21.49 -11.47
C ILE A 247 9.93 20.85 -11.02
N THR A 248 9.91 19.53 -10.86
CA THR A 248 8.75 18.76 -10.39
C THR A 248 8.80 18.40 -8.91
N SER A 249 10.01 18.27 -8.35
CA SER A 249 10.25 18.04 -6.93
C SER A 249 11.42 18.90 -6.42
N LEU A 250 11.29 19.40 -5.20
CA LEU A 250 12.31 20.22 -4.54
C LEU A 250 12.43 19.80 -3.08
N ASP A 251 13.53 19.13 -2.74
CA ASP A 251 13.84 18.68 -1.39
C ASP A 251 14.77 19.68 -0.69
N LEU A 252 14.22 20.40 0.30
CA LEU A 252 14.93 21.42 1.08
C LEU A 252 15.20 20.97 2.53
N THR A 253 15.05 19.67 2.83
CA THR A 253 15.01 19.16 4.20
C THR A 253 16.30 19.40 5.00
N LYS A 254 17.45 19.56 4.32
CA LYS A 254 18.75 19.86 4.93
C LYS A 254 19.12 21.35 4.93
N ASN A 255 18.36 22.22 4.26
CA ASN A 255 18.63 23.66 4.17
C ASN A 255 17.93 24.43 5.31
N SER A 256 18.17 24.06 6.57
CA SER A 256 17.44 24.58 7.73
C SER A 256 17.64 26.08 8.01
N ALA A 257 18.72 26.67 7.48
CA ALA A 257 19.02 28.10 7.58
C ALA A 257 18.22 28.98 6.58
N LEU A 258 17.42 28.38 5.70
CA LEU A 258 16.73 29.11 4.63
C LEU A 258 15.69 30.09 5.20
N THR A 259 15.84 31.37 4.84
CA THR A 259 14.97 32.48 5.23
C THR A 259 14.11 33.00 4.07
N THR A 260 14.57 32.79 2.84
CA THR A 260 13.95 33.31 1.61
C THR A 260 13.93 32.23 0.53
N LEU A 261 12.76 31.98 -0.07
CA LEU A 261 12.56 31.00 -1.14
C LEU A 261 11.75 31.60 -2.30
N TYR A 262 12.34 31.59 -3.50
CA TYR A 262 11.70 31.90 -4.78
C TYR A 262 11.69 30.65 -5.67
N CYS A 263 10.56 29.96 -5.73
CA CYS A 263 10.37 28.75 -6.56
C CYS A 263 9.19 28.87 -7.53
N GLN A 264 8.75 30.09 -7.83
CA GLN A 264 7.62 30.32 -8.72
C GLN A 264 7.85 29.86 -10.17
N ARG A 265 6.77 29.66 -10.93
CA ARG A 265 6.80 29.28 -12.35
C ARG A 265 7.60 27.99 -12.58
N ASN A 266 7.22 26.93 -11.86
CA ASN A 266 7.77 25.58 -11.95
C ASN A 266 6.62 24.55 -12.12
N ARG A 267 6.87 23.27 -11.87
CA ARG A 267 5.88 22.18 -11.96
C ARG A 267 5.74 21.41 -10.63
N LEU A 268 5.98 22.07 -9.51
CA LEU A 268 5.94 21.45 -8.19
C LEU A 268 4.51 21.01 -7.87
N THR A 269 4.33 19.72 -7.55
CA THR A 269 3.05 19.16 -7.06
C THR A 269 2.98 19.11 -5.54
N ASN A 270 4.15 19.09 -4.88
CA ASN A 270 4.31 19.15 -3.44
C ASN A 270 5.56 19.99 -3.08
N LEU A 271 5.54 20.62 -1.90
CA LEU A 271 6.66 21.40 -1.37
C LEU A 271 6.75 21.19 0.15
N ASP A 272 7.61 20.27 0.58
CA ASP A 272 7.89 20.06 2.01
C ASP A 272 8.91 21.09 2.50
N ILE A 273 8.43 22.01 3.32
CA ILE A 273 9.24 23.04 3.99
C ILE A 273 9.28 22.83 5.51
N SER A 274 8.92 21.65 6.02
CA SER A 274 8.78 21.38 7.46
C SER A 274 10.04 21.69 8.27
N LYS A 275 11.23 21.48 7.69
CA LYS A 275 12.53 21.71 8.33
C LYS A 275 13.04 23.15 8.21
N ASN A 276 12.49 23.96 7.30
CA ASN A 276 12.94 25.32 7.02
C ASN A 276 12.19 26.33 7.90
N THR A 277 12.26 26.17 9.22
CA THR A 277 11.48 26.97 10.19
C THR A 277 11.86 28.45 10.23
N ALA A 278 13.03 28.81 9.69
CA ALA A 278 13.53 30.17 9.60
C ALA A 278 12.95 30.98 8.42
N LEU A 279 12.12 30.38 7.55
CA LEU A 279 11.53 31.07 6.40
C LEU A 279 10.68 32.28 6.83
N THR A 280 11.00 33.43 6.26
CA THR A 280 10.30 34.71 6.42
C THR A 280 9.61 35.16 5.12
N TYR A 281 10.07 34.66 3.98
CA TYR A 281 9.60 35.02 2.64
C TYR A 281 9.48 33.76 1.77
N ILE A 282 8.28 33.49 1.25
CA ILE A 282 8.00 32.37 0.35
C ILE A 282 7.25 32.88 -0.88
N ASN A 283 7.82 32.65 -2.06
CA ASN A 283 7.11 32.78 -3.33
C ASN A 283 7.13 31.44 -4.09
N CYS A 284 5.98 30.79 -4.14
CA CYS A 284 5.75 29.51 -4.82
C CYS A 284 4.61 29.58 -5.85
N ASN A 285 4.31 30.79 -6.35
CA ASN A 285 3.23 31.01 -7.31
C ASN A 285 3.47 30.31 -8.66
N ASP A 286 2.42 30.09 -9.46
CA ASP A 286 2.51 29.40 -10.76
C ASP A 286 3.16 28.00 -10.65
N ASN A 287 2.54 27.12 -9.87
CA ASN A 287 2.94 25.72 -9.69
C ASN A 287 1.69 24.80 -9.74
N GLN A 288 1.81 23.55 -9.27
CA GLN A 288 0.72 22.58 -9.23
C GLN A 288 0.45 22.06 -7.81
N LEU A 289 0.76 22.86 -6.79
CA LEU A 289 0.65 22.48 -5.37
C LEU A 289 -0.81 22.24 -5.00
N THR A 290 -1.11 21.09 -4.41
CA THR A 290 -2.45 20.78 -3.86
C THR A 290 -2.59 21.16 -2.39
N ASN A 291 -1.46 21.30 -1.68
CA ASN A 291 -1.39 21.76 -0.30
C ASN A 291 -0.06 22.49 -0.06
N ILE A 292 -0.02 23.34 0.97
CA ILE A 292 1.20 23.93 1.51
C ILE A 292 1.03 24.14 3.02
N ASP A 293 1.95 23.59 3.82
CA ASP A 293 1.92 23.73 5.28
C ASP A 293 2.91 24.80 5.77
N VAL A 294 2.37 25.93 6.19
CA VAL A 294 3.12 27.05 6.79
C VAL A 294 2.95 27.15 8.31
N SER A 295 2.35 26.15 8.95
CA SER A 295 1.97 26.20 10.37
C SER A 295 3.17 26.41 11.31
N GLU A 296 4.34 25.86 11.00
CA GLU A 296 5.56 26.06 11.81
C GLU A 296 6.43 27.25 11.34
N LYS A 297 5.95 28.07 10.40
CA LYS A 297 6.64 29.27 9.90
C LYS A 297 6.23 30.52 10.68
N LYS A 298 6.64 30.56 11.95
CA LYS A 298 6.25 31.60 12.93
C LYS A 298 6.80 32.99 12.60
N ALA A 299 7.87 33.07 11.80
CA ALA A 299 8.50 34.31 11.35
C ALA A 299 8.07 34.73 9.93
N LEU A 300 7.10 34.05 9.31
CA LEU A 300 6.66 34.33 7.94
C LEU A 300 5.99 35.71 7.84
N THR A 301 6.51 36.56 6.95
CA THR A 301 6.02 37.92 6.66
C THR A 301 5.43 38.06 5.26
N TYR A 302 5.86 37.21 4.32
CA TYR A 302 5.39 37.23 2.93
C TYR A 302 5.11 35.81 2.43
N LEU A 303 3.89 35.59 1.91
CA LEU A 303 3.50 34.36 1.24
C LEU A 303 2.78 34.68 -0.07
N ASN A 304 3.36 34.24 -1.18
CA ASN A 304 2.67 34.16 -2.46
C ASN A 304 2.58 32.70 -2.91
N CYS A 305 1.37 32.16 -2.90
CA CYS A 305 1.03 30.81 -3.35
C CYS A 305 -0.05 30.81 -4.45
N SER A 306 -0.14 31.90 -5.20
CA SER A 306 -1.13 32.09 -6.26
C SER A 306 -0.93 31.14 -7.45
N ASN A 307 -1.98 30.90 -8.23
CA ASN A 307 -1.99 30.01 -9.39
C ASN A 307 -1.43 28.61 -9.06
N ASN A 308 -2.14 27.93 -8.17
CA ASN A 308 -1.88 26.55 -7.72
C ASN A 308 -3.22 25.77 -7.68
N LYS A 309 -3.24 24.62 -7.02
CA LYS A 309 -4.42 23.75 -6.86
C LYS A 309 -4.84 23.60 -5.39
N LEU A 310 -4.58 24.61 -4.56
CA LEU A 310 -4.84 24.57 -3.12
C LEU A 310 -6.35 24.56 -2.85
N THR A 311 -6.83 23.63 -2.03
CA THR A 311 -8.23 23.57 -1.57
C THR A 311 -8.42 24.15 -0.17
N ASN A 312 -7.35 24.22 0.62
CA ASN A 312 -7.31 24.79 1.97
C ASN A 312 -5.97 25.51 2.20
N LEU A 313 -6.00 26.56 3.03
CA LEU A 313 -4.81 27.29 3.44
C LEU A 313 -4.96 27.75 4.90
N THR A 314 -4.03 27.36 5.77
CA THR A 314 -4.03 27.76 7.19
C THR A 314 -2.82 28.63 7.50
N VAL A 315 -3.05 29.89 7.88
CA VAL A 315 -2.01 30.89 8.20
C VAL A 315 -2.06 31.39 9.65
N SER A 316 -2.85 30.73 10.51
CA SER A 316 -3.16 31.21 11.87
C SER A 316 -1.96 31.32 12.81
N LYS A 317 -0.90 30.53 12.57
CA LYS A 317 0.37 30.58 13.33
C LYS A 317 1.40 31.56 12.76
N SER A 318 1.22 32.03 11.53
CA SER A 318 2.07 33.06 10.90
C SER A 318 1.60 34.46 11.29
N VAL A 319 1.59 34.74 12.60
CA VAL A 319 1.08 36.00 13.16
C VAL A 319 1.73 37.26 12.53
N PRO A 320 3.04 37.28 12.22
CA PRO A 320 3.70 38.43 11.58
C PRO A 320 3.41 38.60 10.08
N LEU A 321 2.54 37.79 9.46
CA LEU A 321 2.28 37.83 8.03
C LEU A 321 1.76 39.21 7.60
N GLU A 322 2.48 39.85 6.68
CA GLU A 322 2.16 41.19 6.15
C GLU A 322 1.55 41.14 4.75
N TYR A 323 1.95 40.17 3.93
CA TYR A 323 1.47 40.03 2.55
C TYR A 323 1.04 38.59 2.27
N LEU A 324 -0.21 38.42 1.84
CA LEU A 324 -0.77 37.14 1.44
C LEU A 324 -1.40 37.23 0.04
N TYR A 325 -0.82 36.50 -0.90
CA TYR A 325 -1.35 36.32 -2.25
C TYR A 325 -1.67 34.84 -2.47
N CYS A 326 -2.94 34.53 -2.67
CA CYS A 326 -3.45 33.17 -2.89
C CYS A 326 -4.51 33.11 -3.99
N GLU A 327 -4.49 34.05 -4.94
CA GLU A 327 -5.40 34.05 -6.08
C GLU A 327 -5.24 32.83 -7.00
N ILE A 328 -6.28 32.49 -7.76
CA ILE A 328 -6.28 31.38 -8.73
C ILE A 328 -5.93 30.05 -8.01
N ASN A 329 -6.81 29.66 -7.09
CA ASN A 329 -6.76 28.39 -6.37
C ASN A 329 -8.21 27.85 -6.25
N ALA A 330 -8.43 26.84 -5.41
CA ALA A 330 -9.74 26.23 -5.15
C ALA A 330 -10.14 26.34 -3.66
N LEU A 331 -9.73 27.41 -2.97
CA LEU A 331 -10.04 27.61 -1.55
C LEU A 331 -11.54 27.83 -1.35
N THR A 332 -12.14 27.14 -0.38
CA THR A 332 -13.57 27.28 -0.04
C THR A 332 -13.83 28.19 1.17
N SER A 333 -12.82 28.37 2.02
CA SER A 333 -12.82 29.33 3.13
C SER A 333 -11.40 29.82 3.38
N LEU A 334 -11.28 31.00 3.98
CA LEU A 334 -10.00 31.57 4.39
C LEU A 334 -10.19 32.36 5.69
N ASP A 335 -9.38 32.05 6.70
CA ASP A 335 -9.34 32.77 7.98
C ASP A 335 -7.99 33.44 8.18
N VAL A 336 -8.00 34.78 8.18
CA VAL A 336 -6.83 35.63 8.45
C VAL A 336 -6.99 36.45 9.74
N SER A 337 -7.92 36.08 10.62
CA SER A 337 -8.23 36.79 11.87
C SER A 337 -7.05 36.84 12.86
N LYS A 338 -6.05 35.97 12.70
CA LYS A 338 -4.84 35.95 13.55
C LYS A 338 -3.67 36.73 12.95
N ASN A 339 -3.74 37.14 11.69
CA ASN A 339 -2.66 37.86 10.99
C ASN A 339 -2.83 39.37 11.21
N VAL A 340 -2.50 39.83 12.41
CA VAL A 340 -2.72 41.22 12.85
C VAL A 340 -1.82 42.24 12.14
N SER A 341 -0.76 41.78 11.47
CA SER A 341 0.19 42.62 10.73
C SER A 341 -0.13 42.72 9.23
N LEU A 342 -1.24 42.13 8.77
CA LEU A 342 -1.57 42.02 7.34
C LEU A 342 -1.81 43.42 6.71
N LYS A 343 -1.03 43.72 5.66
CA LYS A 343 -1.04 44.97 4.89
C LYS A 343 -1.62 44.79 3.49
N ALA A 344 -1.49 43.58 2.91
CA ALA A 344 -2.09 43.23 1.64
C ALA A 344 -2.66 41.81 1.62
N LEU A 345 -3.84 41.66 1.01
CA LEU A 345 -4.51 40.37 0.81
C LEU A 345 -5.11 40.27 -0.59
N SER A 346 -4.71 39.25 -1.34
CA SER A 346 -5.39 38.86 -2.58
C SER A 346 -5.81 37.40 -2.47
N CYS A 347 -7.12 37.15 -2.54
CA CYS A 347 -7.72 35.82 -2.58
C CYS A 347 -8.80 35.73 -3.67
N ARG A 348 -8.66 36.52 -4.74
CA ARG A 348 -9.57 36.49 -5.89
C ARG A 348 -9.48 35.19 -6.68
N THR A 349 -10.49 34.90 -7.50
CA THR A 349 -10.50 33.71 -8.37
C THR A 349 -10.28 32.43 -7.55
N ASN A 350 -11.13 32.23 -6.54
CA ASN A 350 -11.21 31.05 -5.69
C ASN A 350 -12.67 30.57 -5.61
N SER A 351 -12.95 29.61 -4.72
CA SER A 351 -14.30 29.08 -4.46
C SER A 351 -14.81 29.49 -3.08
N LEU A 352 -14.39 30.64 -2.55
CA LEU A 352 -14.70 31.05 -1.18
C LEU A 352 -16.21 31.23 -1.00
N THR A 353 -16.76 30.67 0.07
CA THR A 353 -18.16 30.93 0.49
C THR A 353 -18.23 31.96 1.62
N SER A 354 -17.17 32.03 2.41
CA SER A 354 -16.95 32.99 3.49
C SER A 354 -15.48 33.37 3.61
N LEU A 355 -15.22 34.59 4.11
CA LEU A 355 -13.89 35.10 4.40
C LEU A 355 -13.87 35.75 5.80
N ASN A 356 -12.96 35.32 6.68
CA ASN A 356 -12.76 35.97 7.97
C ASN A 356 -11.57 36.94 7.94
N LEU A 357 -11.86 38.22 7.73
CA LEU A 357 -10.89 39.32 7.70
C LEU A 357 -10.82 40.08 9.04
N LYS A 358 -11.54 39.66 10.07
CA LYS A 358 -11.66 40.38 11.36
C LYS A 358 -10.40 40.23 12.23
N ASN A 359 -9.31 40.88 11.84
CA ASN A 359 -8.00 40.79 12.49
C ASN A 359 -7.73 41.92 13.51
N GLY A 360 -8.72 42.76 13.80
CA GLY A 360 -8.60 43.93 14.69
C GLY A 360 -7.79 45.10 14.11
N LYS A 361 -7.32 44.99 12.86
CA LYS A 361 -6.39 45.92 12.20
C LYS A 361 -6.71 46.12 10.72
N ASN A 362 -7.99 46.01 10.33
CA ASN A 362 -8.48 46.34 8.98
C ASN A 362 -8.06 47.74 8.47
N THR A 363 -7.64 48.65 9.35
CA THR A 363 -7.09 49.95 8.96
C THR A 363 -5.68 49.92 8.37
N LEU A 364 -4.96 48.79 8.46
CA LEU A 364 -3.59 48.64 7.94
C LEU A 364 -3.50 48.44 6.42
N PHE A 365 -4.61 48.17 5.73
CA PHE A 365 -4.68 48.08 4.26
C PHE A 365 -4.59 49.47 3.58
N TYR A 366 -3.72 50.36 4.07
CA TYR A 366 -3.53 51.74 3.64
C TYR A 366 -2.06 51.98 3.23
N TRP A 367 -1.75 51.90 1.93
CA TRP A 367 -0.60 52.56 1.31
C TRP A 367 -0.76 52.60 -0.24
N ASN A 368 -0.05 53.53 -0.88
CA ASN A 368 0.06 53.85 -2.31
C ASN A 368 0.29 52.66 -3.30
N SER A 369 -0.67 51.73 -3.43
CA SER A 369 -0.67 50.73 -4.49
C SER A 369 -2.10 50.23 -4.77
N ALA A 370 -2.44 49.99 -6.03
CA ALA A 370 -3.80 49.67 -6.48
C ALA A 370 -4.37 48.31 -5.95
N TYR A 371 -3.57 47.52 -5.23
CA TYR A 371 -3.75 46.08 -4.99
C TYR A 371 -3.73 45.65 -3.51
N ASN A 372 -4.21 46.48 -2.58
CA ASN A 372 -4.09 46.18 -1.14
C ASN A 372 -5.11 45.13 -0.64
N ILE A 373 -6.28 45.07 -1.26
CA ILE A 373 -7.29 44.04 -0.97
C ILE A 373 -8.04 43.66 -2.25
N GLU A 374 -8.00 42.37 -2.62
CA GLU A 374 -8.70 41.80 -3.76
C GLU A 374 -9.38 40.49 -3.35
N VAL A 375 -10.70 40.54 -3.12
CA VAL A 375 -11.49 39.40 -2.65
C VAL A 375 -12.70 39.08 -3.54
N TYR A 376 -12.74 39.64 -4.75
CA TYR A 376 -13.76 39.40 -5.78
C TYR A 376 -13.43 38.17 -6.65
N ASP A 377 -14.28 37.81 -7.61
CA ASP A 377 -14.18 36.58 -8.41
C ASP A 377 -14.25 35.31 -7.55
N ASN A 378 -15.09 35.33 -6.51
CA ASN A 378 -15.48 34.17 -5.72
C ASN A 378 -17.00 33.97 -5.84
N PRO A 379 -17.49 33.18 -6.81
CA PRO A 379 -18.93 33.06 -7.10
C PRO A 379 -19.80 32.60 -5.92
N GLY A 380 -19.22 31.90 -4.94
CA GLY A 380 -19.92 31.45 -3.73
C GLY A 380 -19.87 32.44 -2.56
N LEU A 381 -19.10 33.53 -2.65
CA LEU A 381 -18.78 34.38 -1.51
C LEU A 381 -19.98 35.23 -1.14
N SER A 382 -20.64 34.87 -0.06
CA SER A 382 -21.82 35.60 0.43
C SER A 382 -21.48 36.55 1.58
N CYS A 383 -20.35 36.31 2.26
CA CYS A 383 -20.06 36.98 3.51
C CYS A 383 -18.57 37.21 3.78
N ILE A 384 -18.24 38.41 4.26
CA ILE A 384 -16.88 38.80 4.67
C ILE A 384 -16.96 39.41 6.07
N LEU A 385 -16.38 38.73 7.06
CA LEU A 385 -16.25 39.26 8.43
C LEU A 385 -15.19 40.36 8.46
N VAL A 386 -15.55 41.53 8.96
CA VAL A 386 -14.65 42.69 9.08
C VAL A 386 -14.69 43.28 10.49
N ASP A 387 -13.70 44.11 10.82
CA ASP A 387 -13.65 44.79 12.11
C ASP A 387 -14.70 45.92 12.20
N ASP A 388 -14.91 46.63 11.09
CA ASP A 388 -15.85 47.74 10.97
C ASP A 388 -16.51 47.72 9.58
N VAL A 389 -17.84 47.55 9.57
CA VAL A 389 -18.65 47.44 8.34
C VAL A 389 -18.76 48.78 7.61
N ILE A 390 -18.82 49.90 8.32
CA ILE A 390 -18.93 51.25 7.73
C ILE A 390 -17.62 51.59 7.03
N TYR A 391 -16.50 51.39 7.71
CA TYR A 391 -15.17 51.59 7.15
C TYR A 391 -14.95 50.71 5.91
N SER A 392 -15.31 49.43 5.99
CA SER A 392 -15.15 48.48 4.88
C SER A 392 -16.00 48.86 3.68
N ASN A 393 -17.27 49.24 3.88
CA ASN A 393 -18.12 49.70 2.78
C ASN A 393 -17.64 51.03 2.17
N LYS A 394 -17.06 51.92 2.98
CA LYS A 394 -16.52 53.20 2.48
C LYS A 394 -15.27 53.01 1.62
N ASN A 395 -14.36 52.14 2.03
CA ASN A 395 -13.03 52.03 1.42
C ASN A 395 -12.86 50.84 0.46
N TRP A 396 -13.69 49.79 0.58
CA TRP A 396 -13.53 48.52 -0.14
C TRP A 396 -14.80 48.07 -0.87
N SER A 397 -15.77 48.97 -1.10
CA SER A 397 -17.05 48.63 -1.75
C SER A 397 -16.92 47.87 -3.07
N ASN A 398 -15.86 48.17 -3.85
CA ASN A 398 -15.57 47.56 -5.14
C ASN A 398 -14.54 46.41 -5.09
N LYS A 399 -14.19 45.91 -3.90
CA LYS A 399 -13.13 44.91 -3.73
C LYS A 399 -13.64 43.49 -3.43
N LYS A 400 -14.95 43.25 -3.51
CA LYS A 400 -15.64 41.99 -3.25
C LYS A 400 -16.61 41.63 -4.38
N ASP A 401 -17.07 40.38 -4.43
CA ASP A 401 -18.18 39.98 -5.30
C ASP A 401 -19.46 40.77 -4.98
N TYR A 402 -20.32 40.94 -5.98
CA TYR A 402 -21.53 41.74 -5.82
C TYR A 402 -22.49 41.13 -4.79
N GLN A 403 -22.58 39.79 -4.69
CA GLN A 403 -23.43 39.11 -3.70
C GLN A 403 -22.84 39.08 -2.28
N ALA A 404 -21.54 39.32 -2.12
CA ALA A 404 -20.88 39.31 -0.81
C ALA A 404 -21.27 40.55 0.01
N ARG A 405 -21.36 40.43 1.33
CA ARG A 405 -21.53 41.59 2.24
C ARG A 405 -20.43 41.65 3.29
N TYR A 406 -19.97 42.86 3.60
CA TYR A 406 -19.18 43.12 4.81
C TYR A 406 -20.11 43.09 6.02
N THR A 407 -19.76 42.31 7.04
CA THR A 407 -20.58 42.15 8.25
C THR A 407 -19.72 41.89 9.49
N LEU A 408 -20.28 42.11 10.68
CA LEU A 408 -19.64 41.75 11.96
C LEU A 408 -19.88 40.28 12.34
N LEU A 409 -20.89 39.64 11.73
CA LEU A 409 -21.30 38.24 11.93
C LEU A 409 -21.83 37.67 10.61
N CYS A 410 -21.28 36.55 10.16
CA CYS A 410 -21.70 35.86 8.93
C CYS A 410 -22.89 34.92 9.16
N ASP A 411 -23.09 34.49 10.40
CA ASP A 411 -24.01 33.41 10.73
C ASP A 411 -25.29 33.94 11.36
N GLN A 412 -26.33 34.08 10.54
CA GLN A 412 -27.56 33.45 10.96
C GLN A 412 -27.38 31.98 10.60
N GLN A 413 -27.23 31.09 11.58
CA GLN A 413 -27.19 29.66 11.29
C GLN A 413 -28.57 29.27 10.77
N TYR A 414 -28.59 28.72 9.57
CA TYR A 414 -29.77 28.17 8.95
C TYR A 414 -29.61 26.66 8.86
N THR A 415 -30.67 25.95 9.21
CA THR A 415 -30.81 24.52 8.98
C THR A 415 -31.36 24.33 7.58
N ALA A 416 -30.68 23.53 6.76
CA ALA A 416 -31.16 23.21 5.41
C ALA A 416 -32.45 22.38 5.50
N ILE A 417 -33.45 22.77 4.70
CA ILE A 417 -34.76 22.11 4.55
C ILE A 417 -34.97 21.86 3.04
N PRO A 418 -34.34 20.82 2.45
CA PRO A 418 -34.33 20.61 1.01
C PRO A 418 -35.73 20.34 0.41
N ASP A 419 -36.63 19.78 1.21
CA ASP A 419 -38.02 19.53 0.82
C ASP A 419 -38.86 20.80 0.98
N LEU A 420 -39.27 21.40 -0.14
CA LEU A 420 -40.06 22.62 -0.14
C LEU A 420 -41.45 22.45 0.49
N ASN A 421 -42.01 21.24 0.54
CA ASN A 421 -43.28 20.99 1.25
C ASN A 421 -43.06 20.97 2.76
N PHE A 422 -41.90 20.49 3.23
CA PHE A 422 -41.53 20.60 4.64
C PHE A 422 -41.36 22.06 5.04
N GLU A 423 -40.63 22.85 4.26
CA GLU A 423 -40.45 24.28 4.53
C GLU A 423 -41.77 25.07 4.48
N LYS A 424 -42.62 24.84 3.47
CA LYS A 424 -43.97 25.44 3.42
C LYS A 424 -44.79 25.11 4.66
N LYS A 425 -44.67 23.89 5.18
CA LYS A 425 -45.36 23.49 6.41
C LYS A 425 -44.80 24.23 7.62
N LEU A 426 -43.48 24.43 7.71
CA LEU A 426 -42.86 25.23 8.78
C LEU A 426 -43.28 26.71 8.72
N ILE A 427 -43.40 27.29 7.52
CA ILE A 427 -43.94 28.64 7.31
C ILE A 427 -45.41 28.70 7.75
N ALA A 428 -46.23 27.72 7.35
CA ALA A 428 -47.64 27.65 7.75
C ALA A 428 -47.84 27.50 9.27
N LEU A 429 -46.86 26.92 9.96
CA LEU A 429 -46.80 26.80 11.43
C LEU A 429 -46.20 28.04 12.12
N LEU A 430 -45.81 29.08 11.36
CA LEU A 430 -45.15 30.29 11.86
C LEU A 430 -43.80 30.02 12.56
N ILE A 431 -43.16 28.89 12.25
CA ILE A 431 -41.81 28.53 12.73
C ILE A 431 -40.75 29.19 11.86
N ASP A 432 -41.04 29.33 10.56
CA ASP A 432 -40.22 30.04 9.60
C ASP A 432 -40.93 31.32 9.12
N ALA A 433 -40.20 32.44 9.13
CA ALA A 433 -40.68 33.75 8.71
C ALA A 433 -40.15 34.16 7.33
N GLY A 434 -39.29 33.33 6.71
CA GLY A 434 -38.71 33.55 5.40
C GLY A 434 -39.63 33.14 4.23
N PRO A 435 -39.25 33.48 2.98
CA PRO A 435 -39.82 32.83 1.81
C PRO A 435 -39.42 31.35 1.77
N THR A 436 -40.11 30.54 0.98
CA THR A 436 -39.71 29.14 0.73
C THR A 436 -38.39 29.13 -0.08
N ASP A 437 -37.24 29.06 0.61
CA ASP A 437 -35.89 29.15 0.04
C ASP A 437 -34.96 27.98 0.42
N GLY A 438 -35.53 26.89 0.92
CA GLY A 438 -34.88 25.63 1.24
C GLY A 438 -34.14 25.62 2.57
N LYS A 439 -34.46 26.53 3.50
CA LYS A 439 -33.76 26.66 4.79
C LYS A 439 -34.60 27.36 5.84
N VAL A 440 -34.33 27.07 7.11
CA VAL A 440 -34.99 27.72 8.26
C VAL A 440 -33.96 28.22 9.25
N LEU A 441 -34.20 29.35 9.91
CA LEU A 441 -33.29 29.86 10.94
C LEU A 441 -33.15 28.83 12.08
N THR A 442 -31.95 28.29 12.30
CA THR A 442 -31.68 27.24 13.30
C THR A 442 -32.12 27.65 14.70
N ALA A 443 -31.98 28.94 15.04
CA ALA A 443 -32.45 29.48 16.30
C ALA A 443 -33.97 29.31 16.49
N SER A 444 -34.77 29.49 15.43
CA SER A 444 -36.25 29.38 15.48
C SER A 444 -36.75 27.96 15.71
N ILE A 445 -36.00 26.94 15.27
CA ILE A 445 -36.36 25.53 15.42
C ILE A 445 -35.79 24.90 16.71
N SER A 446 -34.67 25.43 17.23
CA SER A 446 -33.94 24.87 18.38
C SER A 446 -34.74 24.84 19.70
N SER A 447 -35.80 25.64 19.81
CA SER A 447 -36.69 25.70 20.98
C SER A 447 -37.94 24.83 20.86
N GLN A 448 -38.23 24.25 19.69
CA GLN A 448 -39.49 23.54 19.44
C GLN A 448 -39.52 22.19 20.15
N THR A 449 -40.58 21.93 20.90
CA THR A 449 -40.79 20.66 21.64
C THR A 449 -41.80 19.75 20.95
N THR A 450 -42.67 20.31 20.11
CA THR A 450 -43.73 19.58 19.40
C THR A 450 -43.75 20.00 17.95
N LEU A 451 -43.88 19.05 17.03
CA LEU A 451 -43.98 19.34 15.59
C LEU A 451 -45.01 18.41 14.93
N ASP A 452 -46.05 18.99 14.34
CA ASP A 452 -47.03 18.28 13.51
C ASP A 452 -46.93 18.73 12.06
N ILE A 453 -46.39 17.85 11.25
CA ILE A 453 -46.17 18.02 9.81
C ILE A 453 -46.90 16.91 9.03
N SER A 454 -47.96 16.36 9.60
CA SER A 454 -48.74 15.30 8.98
C SER A 454 -49.48 15.77 7.72
N ASN A 455 -49.76 14.84 6.81
CA ASN A 455 -50.58 15.04 5.60
C ASN A 455 -50.13 16.23 4.73
N SER A 456 -48.81 16.44 4.61
CA SER A 456 -48.23 17.62 3.97
C SER A 456 -47.46 17.30 2.67
N ALA A 457 -47.56 16.06 2.18
CA ALA A 457 -46.86 15.57 0.98
C ALA A 457 -45.33 15.76 1.03
N ILE A 458 -44.75 15.57 2.22
CA ILE A 458 -43.30 15.68 2.46
C ILE A 458 -42.62 14.37 2.05
N ALA A 459 -41.54 14.44 1.28
CA ALA A 459 -40.76 13.29 0.84
C ALA A 459 -39.41 13.17 1.57
N ASP A 460 -38.85 14.28 2.05
CA ASP A 460 -37.58 14.34 2.77
C ASP A 460 -37.69 15.23 4.04
N LEU A 461 -37.27 14.69 5.19
CA LEU A 461 -37.24 15.40 6.48
C LEU A 461 -35.84 15.84 6.92
N THR A 462 -34.88 15.89 6.00
CA THR A 462 -33.57 16.49 6.25
C THR A 462 -33.72 17.85 6.91
N GLY A 463 -33.03 18.04 8.04
CA GLY A 463 -33.11 19.21 8.91
C GLY A 463 -33.88 18.96 10.22
N ILE A 464 -34.70 17.89 10.31
CA ILE A 464 -35.40 17.53 11.55
C ILE A 464 -34.44 17.28 12.72
N GLN A 465 -33.21 16.86 12.42
CA GLN A 465 -32.16 16.56 13.41
C GLN A 465 -31.74 17.80 14.23
N ASP A 466 -31.99 19.01 13.75
CA ASP A 466 -31.65 20.26 14.45
C ASP A 466 -32.77 20.75 15.40
N PHE A 467 -33.93 20.07 15.42
CA PHE A 467 -34.98 20.26 16.41
C PHE A 467 -34.60 19.56 17.74
N THR A 468 -33.54 20.05 18.38
CA THR A 468 -32.85 19.37 19.50
C THR A 468 -33.71 19.20 20.77
N LYS A 469 -34.76 20.00 20.95
CA LYS A 469 -35.71 19.90 22.08
C LYS A 469 -36.99 19.12 21.78
N LEU A 470 -37.11 18.53 20.59
CA LEU A 470 -38.33 17.86 20.15
C LEU A 470 -38.64 16.63 21.01
N SER A 471 -39.81 16.63 21.65
CA SER A 471 -40.34 15.51 22.43
C SER A 471 -41.52 14.81 21.76
N THR A 472 -42.18 15.47 20.80
CA THR A 472 -43.29 14.89 20.03
C THR A 472 -43.19 15.26 18.56
N LEU A 473 -43.21 14.24 17.70
CA LEU A 473 -43.19 14.40 16.25
C LEU A 473 -44.34 13.60 15.61
N ASN A 474 -45.21 14.30 14.88
CA ASN A 474 -46.19 13.68 13.99
C ASN A 474 -45.83 14.02 12.54
N CYS A 475 -45.28 13.04 11.83
CA CYS A 475 -44.96 13.12 10.40
C CYS A 475 -45.77 12.12 9.56
N SER A 476 -46.95 11.71 10.06
CA SER A 476 -47.80 10.72 9.40
C SER A 476 -48.48 11.23 8.12
N GLY A 477 -48.80 10.32 7.20
CA GLY A 477 -49.54 10.66 5.97
C GLY A 477 -48.70 11.43 4.94
N ASN A 478 -47.41 11.16 4.87
CA ASN A 478 -46.46 11.78 3.95
C ASN A 478 -45.90 10.72 2.96
N THR A 479 -44.87 11.07 2.19
CA THR A 479 -44.23 10.18 1.21
C THR A 479 -42.79 9.85 1.60
N LEU A 480 -42.49 9.79 2.90
CA LEU A 480 -41.14 9.58 3.41
C LEU A 480 -40.65 8.17 3.13
N ARG A 481 -39.44 8.05 2.56
CA ARG A 481 -38.75 6.75 2.35
C ARG A 481 -37.71 6.43 3.41
N ASN A 482 -37.13 7.49 3.97
CA ASN A 482 -36.15 7.44 5.05
C ASN A 482 -36.55 8.46 6.10
N LEU A 483 -36.19 8.20 7.36
CA LEU A 483 -36.48 9.09 8.47
C LEU A 483 -35.33 8.99 9.48
N ASP A 484 -34.49 10.02 9.53
CA ASP A 484 -33.40 10.13 10.50
C ASP A 484 -33.72 11.21 11.54
N PHE A 485 -33.91 10.76 12.78
CA PHE A 485 -34.16 11.58 13.97
C PHE A 485 -33.18 11.20 15.10
N SER A 486 -32.00 10.71 14.71
CA SER A 486 -30.97 10.22 15.64
C SER A 486 -30.47 11.28 16.63
N LYS A 487 -30.62 12.58 16.31
CA LYS A 487 -30.29 13.71 17.19
C LYS A 487 -31.46 14.20 18.07
N ASN A 488 -32.69 13.76 17.81
CA ASN A 488 -33.88 14.16 18.58
C ASN A 488 -34.02 13.28 19.83
N LEU A 489 -33.01 13.31 20.72
CA LEU A 489 -32.86 12.40 21.86
C LEU A 489 -33.96 12.53 22.92
N ASN A 490 -34.73 13.63 22.88
CA ASN A 490 -35.82 13.92 23.81
C ASN A 490 -37.18 13.36 23.34
N LEU A 491 -37.27 12.72 22.17
CA LEU A 491 -38.51 12.16 21.64
C LEU A 491 -39.10 11.09 22.57
N THR A 492 -40.34 11.33 23.01
CA THR A 492 -41.15 10.38 23.77
C THR A 492 -42.33 9.84 22.95
N ASN A 493 -42.81 10.61 21.97
CA ASN A 493 -43.94 10.24 21.11
C ASN A 493 -43.59 10.49 19.63
N LEU A 494 -43.65 9.43 18.83
CA LEU A 494 -43.41 9.48 17.39
C LEU A 494 -44.57 8.83 16.63
N ASP A 495 -45.17 9.58 15.70
CA ASP A 495 -46.07 9.04 14.69
C ASP A 495 -45.50 9.29 13.29
N CYS A 496 -45.01 8.21 12.68
CA CYS A 496 -44.51 8.16 11.30
C CYS A 496 -45.38 7.25 10.41
N SER A 497 -46.64 7.03 10.79
CA SER A 497 -47.56 6.15 10.09
C SER A 497 -47.92 6.67 8.68
N LYS A 498 -48.34 5.77 7.77
CA LYS A 498 -48.76 6.10 6.39
C LYS A 498 -47.66 6.83 5.61
N ASN A 499 -46.49 6.21 5.53
CA ASN A 499 -45.34 6.64 4.74
C ASN A 499 -44.83 5.46 3.87
N GLN A 500 -43.64 5.60 3.28
CA GLN A 500 -42.97 4.58 2.44
C GLN A 500 -41.65 4.12 3.08
N LEU A 501 -41.59 4.05 4.42
CA LEU A 501 -40.35 3.72 5.13
C LEU A 501 -39.97 2.26 4.90
N SER A 502 -38.74 2.04 4.45
CA SER A 502 -38.15 0.70 4.28
C SER A 502 -37.33 0.24 5.48
N SER A 503 -36.95 1.16 6.36
CA SER A 503 -36.26 0.92 7.61
C SER A 503 -36.58 2.03 8.61
N LEU A 504 -36.42 1.74 9.90
CA LEU A 504 -36.61 2.71 10.97
C LEU A 504 -35.64 2.41 12.12
N ASP A 505 -34.66 3.29 12.32
CA ASP A 505 -33.71 3.22 13.45
C ASP A 505 -34.08 4.27 14.51
N PHE A 506 -34.36 3.80 15.71
CA PHE A 506 -34.69 4.60 16.89
C PHE A 506 -33.96 4.08 18.13
N THR A 507 -32.83 3.38 17.91
CA THR A 507 -32.01 2.80 18.99
C THR A 507 -31.39 3.87 19.89
N LYS A 508 -31.25 5.11 19.41
CA LYS A 508 -30.77 6.27 20.18
C LYS A 508 -31.87 6.99 20.96
N ASN A 509 -33.14 6.78 20.62
CA ASN A 509 -34.28 7.46 21.21
C ASN A 509 -34.90 6.59 22.32
N SER A 510 -34.10 6.25 23.33
CA SER A 510 -34.49 5.35 24.43
C SER A 510 -35.62 5.88 25.32
N ALA A 511 -35.92 7.18 25.23
CA ALA A 511 -37.02 7.85 25.93
C ALA A 511 -38.40 7.62 25.28
N LEU A 512 -38.48 6.99 24.09
CA LEU A 512 -39.75 6.72 23.40
C LEU A 512 -40.69 5.86 24.26
N THR A 513 -41.87 6.42 24.56
CA THR A 513 -42.98 5.73 25.22
C THR A 513 -44.08 5.34 24.22
N THR A 514 -44.19 6.06 23.11
CA THR A 514 -45.20 5.80 22.08
C THR A 514 -44.57 5.80 20.70
N LEU A 515 -44.78 4.71 19.95
CA LEU A 515 -44.35 4.58 18.56
C LEU A 515 -45.54 4.14 17.68
N ARG A 516 -45.92 5.00 16.75
CA ARG A 516 -46.88 4.68 15.68
C ARG A 516 -46.16 4.71 14.34
N CYS A 517 -46.03 3.54 13.72
CA CYS A 517 -45.35 3.36 12.44
C CYS A 517 -46.21 2.56 11.45
N SER A 518 -47.53 2.56 11.65
CA SER A 518 -48.46 1.75 10.88
C SER A 518 -48.54 2.19 9.41
N ASN A 519 -48.84 1.28 8.48
CA ASN A 519 -48.93 1.53 7.04
C ASN A 519 -47.60 2.00 6.40
N ASN A 520 -46.49 1.39 6.81
CA ASN A 520 -45.19 1.48 6.14
C ASN A 520 -44.87 0.13 5.52
N ILE A 521 -45.46 -0.16 4.36
CA ILE A 521 -45.47 -1.51 3.77
C ILE A 521 -44.09 -2.03 3.34
N GLU A 522 -43.08 -1.16 3.26
CA GLU A 522 -41.71 -1.54 2.89
C GLU A 522 -40.84 -1.89 4.10
N LEU A 523 -41.33 -1.70 5.33
CA LEU A 523 -40.52 -1.77 6.54
C LEU A 523 -39.95 -3.18 6.81
N ALA A 524 -40.77 -4.23 6.67
CA ALA A 524 -40.43 -5.66 6.76
C ALA A 524 -39.82 -6.19 8.09
N THR A 525 -39.05 -5.38 8.81
CA THR A 525 -38.43 -5.65 10.11
C THR A 525 -38.57 -4.45 11.04
N LEU A 526 -38.67 -4.70 12.35
CA LEU A 526 -38.78 -3.64 13.36
C LEU A 526 -38.10 -4.09 14.66
N GLU A 527 -37.08 -3.37 15.09
CA GLU A 527 -36.29 -3.68 16.29
C GLU A 527 -36.69 -2.77 17.45
N VAL A 528 -37.36 -3.32 18.47
CA VAL A 528 -37.90 -2.55 19.61
C VAL A 528 -37.24 -2.91 20.95
N SER A 529 -36.30 -3.86 20.99
CA SER A 529 -35.78 -4.42 22.24
C SER A 529 -34.99 -3.41 23.08
N LYS A 530 -34.48 -2.33 22.46
CA LYS A 530 -33.74 -1.26 23.14
C LYS A 530 -34.63 -0.16 23.71
N ASN A 531 -35.93 -0.15 23.39
CA ASN A 531 -36.87 0.89 23.80
C ASN A 531 -37.77 0.37 24.92
N SER A 532 -37.16 0.06 26.07
CA SER A 532 -37.83 -0.52 27.24
C SER A 532 -38.86 0.41 27.90
N ALA A 533 -38.86 1.70 27.53
CA ALA A 533 -39.83 2.68 27.96
C ALA A 533 -41.16 2.65 27.19
N LEU A 534 -41.26 1.89 26.09
CA LEU A 534 -42.47 1.80 25.26
C LEU A 534 -43.67 1.28 26.08
N THR A 535 -44.76 2.04 26.04
CA THR A 535 -46.08 1.69 26.56
C THR A 535 -47.09 1.45 25.44
N ILE A 536 -46.92 2.09 24.27
CA ILE A 536 -47.80 1.93 23.10
C ILE A 536 -46.95 1.65 21.85
N LEU A 537 -47.28 0.56 21.15
CA LEU A 537 -46.69 0.21 19.86
C LEU A 537 -47.76 -0.10 18.82
N GLU A 538 -47.85 0.73 17.79
CA GLU A 538 -48.74 0.53 16.64
C GLU A 538 -47.93 0.36 15.34
N CYS A 539 -47.82 -0.89 14.87
CA CYS A 539 -47.07 -1.29 13.69
C CYS A 539 -47.94 -2.09 12.70
N LYS A 540 -49.21 -1.71 12.57
CA LYS A 540 -50.17 -2.34 11.66
C LYS A 540 -49.75 -2.15 10.20
N SER A 541 -49.94 -3.17 9.35
CA SER A 541 -49.72 -3.05 7.89
C SER A 541 -48.29 -2.60 7.51
N ALA A 542 -47.28 -3.22 8.11
CA ALA A 542 -45.86 -2.92 7.87
C ALA A 542 -45.10 -4.08 7.19
N ASN A 543 -45.83 -5.13 6.75
CA ASN A 543 -45.27 -6.36 6.16
C ASN A 543 -44.23 -7.06 7.07
N LEU A 544 -44.36 -6.91 8.39
CA LEU A 544 -43.43 -7.49 9.36
C LEU A 544 -43.51 -9.02 9.32
N ARG A 545 -42.35 -9.67 9.23
CA ARG A 545 -42.22 -11.15 9.31
C ARG A 545 -42.01 -11.65 10.72
N SER A 546 -41.41 -10.83 11.57
CA SER A 546 -41.15 -11.08 12.98
C SER A 546 -41.30 -9.78 13.77
N LEU A 547 -41.62 -9.92 15.05
CA LEU A 547 -41.70 -8.82 16.00
C LEU A 547 -41.36 -9.35 17.40
N ASN A 548 -40.27 -8.84 18.00
CA ASN A 548 -39.84 -9.22 19.34
C ASN A 548 -40.14 -8.10 20.34
N VAL A 549 -41.18 -8.26 21.15
CA VAL A 549 -41.61 -7.29 22.17
C VAL A 549 -41.20 -7.68 23.60
N THR A 550 -40.42 -8.75 23.77
CA THR A 550 -40.14 -9.36 25.08
C THR A 550 -39.37 -8.45 26.05
N GLN A 551 -38.71 -7.41 25.56
CA GLN A 551 -37.98 -6.42 26.36
C GLN A 551 -38.80 -5.16 26.66
N ASN A 552 -39.97 -4.99 26.03
CA ASN A 552 -40.86 -3.85 26.25
C ASN A 552 -41.76 -4.14 27.46
N LEU A 553 -41.16 -4.26 28.64
CA LEU A 553 -41.83 -4.73 29.85
C LEU A 553 -42.97 -3.81 30.30
N LYS A 554 -42.98 -2.55 29.86
CA LYS A 554 -44.01 -1.55 30.17
C LYS A 554 -45.13 -1.46 29.13
N LEU A 555 -45.14 -2.35 28.14
CA LEU A 555 -46.09 -2.29 27.03
C LEU A 555 -47.53 -2.54 27.52
N GLU A 556 -48.42 -1.58 27.27
CA GLU A 556 -49.83 -1.57 27.64
C GLU A 556 -50.74 -1.79 26.42
N GLU A 557 -50.34 -1.29 25.25
CA GLU A 557 -51.07 -1.44 23.99
C GLU A 557 -50.15 -1.90 22.86
N LEU A 558 -50.55 -2.98 22.19
CA LEU A 558 -49.88 -3.52 21.01
C LEU A 558 -50.86 -3.74 19.87
N ASN A 559 -50.65 -3.02 18.76
CA ASN A 559 -51.31 -3.29 17.49
C ASN A 559 -50.28 -3.69 16.44
N CYS A 560 -50.20 -4.98 16.13
CA CYS A 560 -49.34 -5.56 15.10
C CYS A 560 -50.17 -6.25 13.99
N SER A 561 -51.41 -5.81 13.80
CA SER A 561 -52.33 -6.42 12.83
C SER A 561 -51.91 -6.21 11.37
N TYR A 562 -52.44 -7.03 10.45
CA TYR A 562 -52.17 -6.96 9.00
C TYR A 562 -50.67 -7.05 8.67
N ASN A 563 -49.97 -7.99 9.28
CA ASN A 563 -48.58 -8.31 8.99
C ASN A 563 -48.47 -9.77 8.51
N ILE A 564 -47.25 -10.29 8.40
CA ILE A 564 -46.99 -11.69 8.02
C ILE A 564 -46.23 -12.42 9.15
N LEU A 565 -46.59 -12.09 10.40
CA LEU A 565 -45.97 -12.67 11.59
C LEU A 565 -46.29 -14.16 11.67
N ALA A 566 -45.26 -15.00 11.68
CA ALA A 566 -45.38 -16.45 11.89
C ALA A 566 -45.38 -16.83 13.38
N ARG A 567 -45.01 -15.91 14.26
CA ARG A 567 -44.97 -16.06 15.73
C ARG A 567 -45.18 -14.71 16.38
N LEU A 568 -45.82 -14.69 17.55
CA LEU A 568 -45.91 -13.53 18.41
C LEU A 568 -45.75 -13.96 19.88
N ASP A 569 -44.68 -13.53 20.53
CA ASP A 569 -44.42 -13.79 21.95
C ASP A 569 -44.67 -12.53 22.78
N VAL A 570 -45.77 -12.55 23.53
CA VAL A 570 -46.18 -11.46 24.44
C VAL A 570 -46.01 -11.87 25.91
N SER A 571 -45.40 -13.03 26.21
CA SER A 571 -45.39 -13.62 27.56
C SER A 571 -44.78 -12.73 28.66
N LYS A 572 -43.94 -11.77 28.29
CA LYS A 572 -43.28 -10.80 29.19
C LYS A 572 -44.02 -9.48 29.32
N ASN A 573 -44.98 -9.19 28.45
CA ASN A 573 -45.71 -7.93 28.40
C ASN A 573 -46.96 -7.99 29.31
N ILE A 574 -46.73 -8.32 30.58
CA ILE A 574 -47.81 -8.59 31.56
C ILE A 574 -48.74 -7.40 31.82
N HIS A 575 -48.32 -6.19 31.43
CA HIS A 575 -49.08 -4.96 31.56
C HIS A 575 -50.01 -4.69 30.36
N LEU A 576 -50.05 -5.55 29.34
CA LEU A 576 -50.95 -5.39 28.20
C LEU A 576 -52.42 -5.33 28.64
N THR A 577 -53.09 -4.27 28.21
CA THR A 577 -54.54 -4.06 28.34
C THR A 577 -55.25 -4.20 26.99
N SER A 578 -54.53 -3.99 25.88
CA SER A 578 -55.04 -4.11 24.52
C SER A 578 -54.03 -4.82 23.60
N LEU A 579 -54.47 -5.90 22.95
CA LEU A 579 -53.68 -6.65 21.97
C LEU A 579 -54.50 -6.87 20.68
N ASP A 580 -54.05 -6.29 19.57
CA ASP A 580 -54.52 -6.62 18.22
C ASP A 580 -53.39 -7.23 17.40
N CYS A 581 -53.46 -8.54 17.20
CA CYS A 581 -52.56 -9.32 16.36
C CYS A 581 -53.29 -9.94 15.16
N SER A 582 -54.45 -9.40 14.79
CA SER A 582 -55.28 -9.93 13.71
C SER A 582 -54.63 -9.84 12.33
N TYR A 583 -55.07 -10.67 11.37
CA TYR A 583 -54.52 -10.70 10.01
C TYR A 583 -52.99 -10.94 10.00
N ASN A 584 -52.59 -12.07 10.59
CA ASN A 584 -51.21 -12.56 10.61
C ASN A 584 -51.19 -14.06 10.25
N ARG A 585 -50.07 -14.76 10.52
CA ARG A 585 -49.92 -16.21 10.29
C ARG A 585 -49.53 -16.94 11.57
N VAL A 586 -50.03 -16.46 12.72
CA VAL A 586 -49.64 -16.99 14.03
C VAL A 586 -50.40 -18.30 14.31
N PRO A 587 -49.72 -19.43 14.54
CA PRO A 587 -50.35 -20.74 14.76
C PRO A 587 -50.74 -21.00 16.23
N GLU A 588 -50.17 -20.23 17.16
CA GLU A 588 -50.45 -20.31 18.60
C GLU A 588 -50.27 -18.94 19.27
N LEU A 589 -51.04 -18.67 20.33
CA LEU A 589 -50.94 -17.43 21.11
C LEU A 589 -51.05 -17.73 22.61
N ASN A 590 -49.94 -17.53 23.34
CA ASN A 590 -49.91 -17.71 24.79
C ASN A 590 -50.18 -16.39 25.52
N ILE A 591 -51.31 -16.34 26.22
CA ILE A 591 -51.76 -15.19 27.00
C ILE A 591 -52.02 -15.53 28.48
N SER A 592 -51.50 -16.65 28.98
CA SER A 592 -51.82 -17.16 30.32
C SER A 592 -51.50 -16.20 31.47
N ASN A 593 -50.58 -15.24 31.28
CA ASN A 593 -50.18 -14.29 32.32
C ASN A 593 -50.85 -12.90 32.22
N HIS A 594 -51.81 -12.68 31.31
CA HIS A 594 -52.34 -11.34 31.02
C HIS A 594 -53.69 -11.04 31.71
N GLN A 595 -53.68 -10.99 33.05
CA GLN A 595 -54.90 -10.79 33.84
C GLN A 595 -55.60 -9.43 33.61
N SER A 596 -54.82 -8.42 33.22
CA SER A 596 -55.27 -7.05 32.93
C SER A 596 -55.76 -6.83 31.49
N LEU A 597 -55.74 -7.86 30.63
CA LEU A 597 -56.11 -7.74 29.23
C LEU A 597 -57.61 -7.46 29.10
N ILE A 598 -57.98 -6.32 28.50
CA ILE A 598 -59.36 -5.87 28.30
C ILE A 598 -59.83 -6.15 26.87
N THR A 599 -58.93 -5.94 25.90
CA THR A 599 -59.20 -6.14 24.47
C THR A 599 -58.22 -7.13 23.87
N LEU A 600 -58.75 -8.17 23.21
CA LEU A 600 -57.97 -9.13 22.43
C LEU A 600 -58.62 -9.35 21.06
N ASN A 601 -57.91 -8.99 20.00
CA ASN A 601 -58.26 -9.35 18.63
C ASN A 601 -57.13 -10.21 18.04
N CYS A 602 -57.39 -11.51 17.91
CA CYS A 602 -56.51 -12.49 17.28
C CYS A 602 -57.15 -13.14 16.05
N SER A 603 -58.16 -12.48 15.45
CA SER A 603 -58.86 -12.97 14.27
C SER A 603 -57.96 -13.07 13.02
N ASN A 604 -58.34 -13.88 12.04
CA ASN A 604 -57.58 -14.06 10.79
C ASN A 604 -56.11 -14.47 11.06
N ASN A 605 -55.95 -15.59 11.74
CA ASN A 605 -54.66 -16.22 12.05
C ASN A 605 -54.74 -17.74 11.77
N GLU A 606 -53.75 -18.49 12.23
CA GLU A 606 -53.63 -19.94 12.02
C GLU A 606 -53.83 -20.73 13.33
N LEU A 607 -54.49 -20.13 14.34
CA LEU A 607 -54.62 -20.70 15.69
C LEU A 607 -55.42 -22.00 15.67
N THR A 608 -54.90 -23.05 16.29
CA THR A 608 -55.57 -24.37 16.41
C THR A 608 -56.20 -24.63 17.77
N SER A 609 -55.73 -23.93 18.80
CA SER A 609 -56.33 -23.85 20.14
C SER A 609 -56.09 -22.46 20.72
N LEU A 610 -56.91 -22.06 21.69
CA LEU A 610 -56.75 -20.80 22.41
C LEU A 610 -57.33 -20.94 23.81
N ASP A 611 -56.54 -20.55 24.82
CA ASP A 611 -56.95 -20.50 26.22
C ASP A 611 -56.83 -19.07 26.75
N VAL A 612 -57.98 -18.47 27.07
CA VAL A 612 -58.10 -17.13 27.66
C VAL A 612 -58.59 -17.18 29.11
N SER A 613 -58.61 -18.35 29.75
CA SER A 613 -59.20 -18.56 31.09
C SER A 613 -58.54 -17.75 32.21
N SER A 614 -57.31 -17.27 32.03
CA SER A 614 -56.63 -16.41 32.99
C SER A 614 -56.85 -14.90 32.76
N THR A 615 -57.49 -14.50 31.67
CA THR A 615 -57.73 -13.09 31.30
C THR A 615 -59.00 -12.54 31.96
N MET A 616 -58.93 -12.33 33.28
CA MET A 616 -60.10 -11.98 34.10
C MET A 616 -60.74 -10.62 33.78
N SER A 617 -60.05 -9.75 33.02
CA SER A 617 -60.54 -8.42 32.64
C SER A 617 -61.08 -8.34 31.20
N LEU A 618 -61.10 -9.46 30.47
CA LEU A 618 -61.37 -9.47 29.03
C LEU A 618 -62.83 -9.15 28.72
N ASN A 619 -63.07 -8.04 28.02
CA ASN A 619 -64.40 -7.52 27.69
C ASN A 619 -64.67 -7.50 26.17
N ASN A 620 -63.65 -7.25 25.35
CA ASN A 620 -63.75 -7.21 23.90
C ASN A 620 -62.85 -8.31 23.29
N PHE A 621 -63.46 -9.33 22.68
CA PHE A 621 -62.75 -10.52 22.23
C PHE A 621 -63.19 -10.98 20.84
N ASP A 622 -62.22 -11.09 19.93
CA ASP A 622 -62.40 -11.59 18.58
C ASP A 622 -61.32 -12.61 18.23
N CYS A 623 -61.70 -13.88 18.08
CA CYS A 623 -60.85 -14.96 17.60
C CYS A 623 -61.41 -15.61 16.32
N SER A 624 -62.23 -14.87 15.57
CA SER A 624 -62.86 -15.35 14.35
C SER A 624 -61.84 -15.65 13.24
N THR A 625 -62.22 -16.50 12.27
CA THR A 625 -61.37 -16.86 11.12
C THR A 625 -60.01 -17.42 11.54
N ASN A 626 -60.04 -18.56 12.23
CA ASN A 626 -58.86 -19.32 12.65
C ASN A 626 -59.09 -20.83 12.34
N LYS A 627 -58.24 -21.70 12.87
CA LYS A 627 -58.34 -23.17 12.73
C LYS A 627 -58.66 -23.85 14.07
N LEU A 628 -59.34 -23.15 14.97
CA LEU A 628 -59.55 -23.62 16.34
C LEU A 628 -60.32 -24.95 16.35
N VAL A 629 -59.85 -25.90 17.15
CA VAL A 629 -60.54 -27.18 17.43
C VAL A 629 -61.26 -27.10 18.77
N ASN A 630 -60.64 -26.42 19.74
CA ASN A 630 -61.17 -26.12 21.06
C ASN A 630 -60.84 -24.67 21.44
N LEU A 631 -61.66 -24.10 22.33
CA LEU A 631 -61.50 -22.74 22.85
C LEU A 631 -61.88 -22.73 24.33
N ASN A 632 -61.03 -22.17 25.19
CA ASN A 632 -61.33 -22.00 26.61
C ASN A 632 -61.49 -20.51 26.96
N VAL A 633 -62.74 -20.06 27.13
CA VAL A 633 -63.10 -18.69 27.54
C VAL A 633 -63.63 -18.61 28.95
N LYS A 634 -63.45 -19.65 29.78
CA LYS A 634 -63.94 -19.70 31.16
C LYS A 634 -63.05 -18.87 32.09
N ASN A 635 -63.16 -17.55 32.00
CA ASN A 635 -62.29 -16.58 32.68
C ASN A 635 -62.94 -15.88 33.89
N GLY A 636 -64.16 -16.27 34.28
CA GLY A 636 -64.94 -15.62 35.32
C GLY A 636 -65.57 -14.29 34.91
N ASN A 637 -65.35 -13.81 33.68
CA ASN A 637 -65.78 -12.49 33.19
C ASN A 637 -66.75 -12.56 32.01
N ASN A 638 -67.28 -13.74 31.67
CA ASN A 638 -68.18 -13.92 30.51
C ASN A 638 -69.42 -12.99 30.52
N LEU A 639 -69.91 -12.58 31.69
CA LEU A 639 -71.06 -11.67 31.81
C LEU A 639 -70.75 -10.24 31.33
N ASN A 640 -69.49 -9.81 31.40
CA ASN A 640 -69.03 -8.49 30.97
C ASN A 640 -68.51 -8.47 29.53
N MET A 641 -68.65 -9.59 28.80
CA MET A 641 -68.24 -9.74 27.41
C MET A 641 -69.49 -9.88 26.52
N PRO A 642 -70.13 -8.77 26.11
CA PRO A 642 -71.47 -8.80 25.51
C PRO A 642 -71.48 -9.31 24.06
N LYS A 643 -70.36 -9.24 23.33
CA LYS A 643 -70.28 -9.56 21.89
C LYS A 643 -68.97 -10.25 21.49
N PRO A 644 -68.61 -11.40 22.08
CA PRO A 644 -67.44 -12.13 21.62
C PRO A 644 -67.70 -12.73 20.23
N LYS A 645 -66.64 -12.90 19.45
CA LYS A 645 -66.71 -13.46 18.10
C LYS A 645 -65.80 -14.69 17.97
N PHE A 646 -66.42 -15.83 17.67
CA PHE A 646 -65.76 -17.13 17.50
C PHE A 646 -66.01 -17.75 16.12
N LEU A 647 -66.70 -17.04 15.22
CA LEU A 647 -67.14 -17.52 13.91
C LEU A 647 -65.97 -17.86 12.96
N SER A 648 -66.24 -18.66 11.93
CA SER A 648 -65.27 -19.02 10.90
C SER A 648 -64.08 -19.84 11.43
N ASN A 649 -64.34 -20.68 12.42
CA ASN A 649 -63.46 -21.74 12.91
C ASN A 649 -64.10 -23.11 12.59
N PRO A 650 -63.96 -23.62 11.35
CA PRO A 650 -64.72 -24.78 10.88
C PRO A 650 -64.49 -26.08 11.68
N ASN A 651 -63.35 -26.19 12.38
CA ASN A 651 -63.00 -27.35 13.20
C ASN A 651 -63.42 -27.21 14.67
N LEU A 652 -64.00 -26.08 15.07
CA LEU A 652 -64.33 -25.79 16.45
C LEU A 652 -65.56 -26.59 16.86
N THR A 653 -65.38 -27.52 17.80
CA THR A 653 -66.46 -28.40 18.27
C THR A 653 -66.90 -28.07 19.70
N CYS A 654 -66.01 -27.46 20.49
CA CYS A 654 -66.25 -27.22 21.90
C CYS A 654 -65.64 -25.90 22.38
N ILE A 655 -66.44 -25.13 23.11
CA ILE A 655 -66.06 -23.86 23.74
C ILE A 655 -66.34 -23.95 25.25
N SER A 656 -65.30 -23.87 26.09
CA SER A 656 -65.46 -23.86 27.56
C SER A 656 -65.84 -22.46 28.04
N VAL A 657 -66.95 -22.34 28.78
CA VAL A 657 -67.53 -21.07 29.26
C VAL A 657 -67.84 -21.10 30.76
N ASP A 658 -68.01 -19.93 31.37
CA ASP A 658 -68.36 -19.80 32.81
C ASP A 658 -69.76 -20.34 33.12
N LYS A 659 -70.74 -20.03 32.27
CA LYS A 659 -72.15 -20.41 32.44
C LYS A 659 -72.78 -20.77 31.10
N VAL A 660 -72.93 -22.06 30.84
CA VAL A 660 -73.49 -22.60 29.58
C VAL A 660 -74.87 -22.02 29.23
N ALA A 661 -75.77 -21.89 30.22
CA ALA A 661 -77.11 -21.34 29.98
C ALA A 661 -77.08 -19.87 29.49
N TYR A 662 -76.20 -19.04 30.06
CA TYR A 662 -76.01 -17.65 29.66
C TYR A 662 -75.40 -17.55 28.26
N SER A 663 -74.38 -18.35 27.96
CA SER A 663 -73.73 -18.36 26.64
C SER A 663 -74.69 -18.85 25.55
N ASN A 664 -75.53 -19.85 25.84
CA ASN A 664 -76.55 -20.32 24.89
C ASN A 664 -77.62 -19.26 24.59
N SER A 665 -78.02 -18.43 25.56
CA SER A 665 -79.02 -17.36 25.31
C SER A 665 -78.40 -16.13 24.66
N THR A 666 -77.22 -15.71 25.14
CA THR A 666 -76.64 -14.39 24.82
C THR A 666 -75.62 -14.45 23.69
N TRP A 667 -74.89 -15.56 23.54
CA TRP A 667 -73.85 -15.76 22.52
C TRP A 667 -74.25 -16.80 21.47
N SER A 668 -75.55 -17.06 21.28
CA SER A 668 -76.06 -18.07 20.34
C SER A 668 -75.55 -17.86 18.90
N SER A 669 -75.38 -16.60 18.48
CA SER A 669 -74.87 -16.21 17.17
C SER A 669 -73.35 -16.03 17.08
N SER A 670 -72.61 -16.25 18.16
CA SER A 670 -71.16 -15.94 18.23
C SER A 670 -70.25 -17.08 17.79
N LYS A 671 -70.77 -18.30 17.58
CA LYS A 671 -69.99 -19.52 17.29
C LYS A 671 -70.41 -20.20 15.99
N ASP A 672 -69.53 -21.03 15.43
CA ASP A 672 -69.88 -21.89 14.31
C ASP A 672 -70.94 -22.94 14.67
N LYS A 673 -71.65 -23.43 13.65
CA LYS A 673 -72.77 -24.37 13.85
C LYS A 673 -72.35 -25.67 14.54
N ALA A 674 -71.13 -26.15 14.29
CA ALA A 674 -70.58 -27.39 14.86
C ALA A 674 -70.11 -27.24 16.33
N ALA A 675 -69.88 -26.01 16.80
CA ALA A 675 -69.39 -25.76 18.14
C ALA A 675 -70.51 -25.84 19.19
N SER A 676 -70.18 -26.28 20.40
CA SER A 676 -71.10 -26.28 21.56
C SER A 676 -70.46 -25.60 22.78
N TYR A 677 -71.26 -24.89 23.58
CA TYR A 677 -70.80 -24.33 24.85
C TYR A 677 -70.84 -25.41 25.94
N ASN A 678 -69.72 -25.63 26.61
CA ASN A 678 -69.56 -26.61 27.68
C ASN A 678 -68.84 -26.00 28.88
N THR A 679 -68.81 -26.70 30.01
CA THR A 679 -68.01 -26.32 31.18
C THR A 679 -66.56 -26.81 31.11
N SER A 680 -66.26 -27.74 30.18
CA SER A 680 -64.93 -28.28 29.88
C SER A 680 -64.91 -28.94 28.48
N CYS A 681 -63.82 -28.76 27.73
CA CYS A 681 -63.59 -29.31 26.40
C CYS A 681 -62.28 -30.11 26.38
N GLY A 682 -62.33 -31.44 26.18
CA GLY A 682 -61.11 -32.26 26.05
C GLY A 682 -60.30 -31.92 24.78
N THR A 683 -58.97 -32.09 24.82
CA THR A 683 -58.04 -31.63 23.76
C THR A 683 -57.63 -32.75 22.78
N SER A 684 -57.85 -32.57 21.47
CA SER A 684 -57.31 -33.40 20.37
C SER A 684 -56.07 -32.71 19.76
N ILE A 685 -54.99 -33.46 19.48
CA ILE A 685 -53.59 -32.98 19.48
C ILE A 685 -52.78 -33.49 18.27
N ALA A 686 -52.02 -32.59 17.61
CA ALA A 686 -51.18 -32.86 16.41
C ALA A 686 -49.75 -33.31 16.79
N TYR A 687 -49.07 -34.09 15.92
CA TYR A 687 -47.79 -34.76 16.21
C TYR A 687 -46.70 -34.60 15.12
N THR A 688 -45.44 -34.43 15.53
CA THR A 688 -44.19 -34.39 14.73
C THR A 688 -43.44 -35.72 14.87
N LEU A 689 -42.90 -36.25 13.77
CA LEU A 689 -42.15 -37.52 13.78
C LEU A 689 -40.72 -37.34 14.30
N ILE A 690 -40.29 -38.24 15.19
CA ILE A 690 -38.93 -38.30 15.75
C ILE A 690 -38.32 -39.67 15.36
N PRO A 691 -37.62 -39.77 14.22
CA PRO A 691 -37.21 -41.04 13.64
C PRO A 691 -36.04 -41.72 14.38
N ASP A 692 -35.27 -40.98 15.18
CA ASP A 692 -34.19 -41.51 15.99
C ASP A 692 -34.67 -41.76 17.43
N PRO A 693 -34.74 -43.02 17.88
CA PRO A 693 -35.17 -43.36 19.24
C PRO A 693 -34.33 -42.69 20.33
N ALA A 694 -33.05 -42.39 20.08
CA ALA A 694 -32.18 -41.72 21.04
C ALA A 694 -32.48 -40.22 21.16
N PHE A 695 -32.95 -39.61 20.06
CA PHE A 695 -33.44 -38.23 20.11
C PHE A 695 -34.73 -38.13 20.90
N GLU A 696 -35.66 -39.06 20.68
CA GLU A 696 -36.91 -39.14 21.46
C GLU A 696 -36.65 -39.39 22.95
N ASP A 697 -35.77 -40.34 23.29
CA ASP A 697 -35.35 -40.58 24.68
C ASP A 697 -34.82 -39.32 25.35
N LYS A 698 -34.05 -38.50 24.61
CA LYS A 698 -33.53 -37.22 25.11
C LYS A 698 -34.66 -36.22 25.32
N LEU A 699 -35.62 -36.10 24.39
CA LEU A 699 -36.79 -35.21 24.53
C LEU A 699 -37.68 -35.59 25.74
N ILE A 700 -37.82 -36.89 26.00
CA ILE A 700 -38.50 -37.42 27.20
C ILE A 700 -37.73 -37.06 28.46
N ALA A 701 -36.41 -37.29 28.46
CA ALA A 701 -35.56 -37.03 29.62
C ALA A 701 -35.55 -35.55 30.02
N ILE A 702 -35.68 -34.62 29.07
CA ILE A 702 -35.75 -33.18 29.33
C ILE A 702 -37.19 -32.65 29.49
N GLY A 703 -38.19 -33.53 29.50
CA GLY A 703 -39.59 -33.20 29.78
C GLY A 703 -40.32 -32.45 28.67
N ILE A 704 -39.78 -32.42 27.45
CA ILE A 704 -40.45 -31.85 26.27
C ILE A 704 -41.46 -32.87 25.71
N ASP A 705 -41.07 -34.14 25.71
CA ASP A 705 -41.96 -35.25 25.38
C ASP A 705 -42.57 -35.85 26.66
N THR A 706 -43.90 -35.75 26.78
CA THR A 706 -44.63 -36.20 27.97
C THR A 706 -45.50 -37.42 27.74
N ASP A 707 -45.66 -37.88 26.50
CA ASP A 707 -46.49 -39.07 26.19
C ASP A 707 -45.66 -40.34 25.95
N GLY A 708 -44.35 -40.22 26.11
CA GLY A 708 -43.42 -41.34 26.22
C GLY A 708 -43.06 -41.92 24.86
N LYS A 709 -42.07 -42.81 24.85
CA LYS A 709 -41.41 -43.24 23.62
C LYS A 709 -42.35 -43.94 22.63
N ASN A 710 -42.66 -43.29 21.52
CA ASN A 710 -43.62 -43.76 20.53
C ASN A 710 -43.30 -43.34 19.07
N GLY A 711 -42.13 -42.76 18.82
CA GLY A 711 -41.62 -42.29 17.52
C GLY A 711 -42.15 -40.92 17.07
N LYS A 712 -42.87 -40.19 17.94
CA LYS A 712 -43.48 -38.90 17.62
C LYS A 712 -43.65 -38.07 18.89
N ILE A 713 -43.76 -36.76 18.70
CA ILE A 713 -43.99 -35.82 19.79
C ILE A 713 -45.11 -34.88 19.41
N MET A 714 -45.91 -34.44 20.36
CA MET A 714 -46.96 -33.48 20.10
C MET A 714 -46.38 -32.17 19.54
N THR A 715 -46.81 -31.77 18.34
CA THR A 715 -46.25 -30.61 17.63
C THR A 715 -46.43 -29.32 18.44
N THR A 716 -47.58 -29.15 19.11
CA THR A 716 -47.82 -27.99 19.99
C THR A 716 -46.85 -27.92 21.17
N SER A 717 -46.27 -29.03 21.59
CA SER A 717 -45.29 -29.08 22.69
C SER A 717 -43.88 -28.63 22.27
N ILE A 718 -43.57 -28.63 20.96
CA ILE A 718 -42.23 -28.30 20.44
C ILE A 718 -42.16 -26.98 19.69
N ILE A 719 -43.28 -26.48 19.14
CA ILE A 719 -43.28 -25.24 18.33
C ILE A 719 -42.89 -24.00 19.13
N SER A 720 -43.15 -23.99 20.44
CA SER A 720 -42.80 -22.89 21.36
C SER A 720 -41.41 -23.06 22.01
N VAL A 721 -40.74 -24.19 21.80
CA VAL A 721 -39.42 -24.48 22.38
C VAL A 721 -38.38 -23.56 21.73
N THR A 722 -37.81 -22.67 22.53
CA THR A 722 -36.79 -21.71 22.07
C THR A 722 -35.36 -22.19 22.29
N SER A 723 -35.16 -23.20 23.14
CA SER A 723 -33.85 -23.75 23.49
C SER A 723 -33.93 -25.26 23.62
N LEU A 724 -33.03 -25.97 22.94
CA LEU A 724 -32.95 -27.43 22.98
C LEU A 724 -31.50 -27.87 23.20
N ASP A 725 -31.29 -28.63 24.27
CA ASP A 725 -30.06 -29.41 24.48
C ASP A 725 -30.35 -30.87 24.12
N ALA A 726 -29.89 -31.27 22.94
CA ALA A 726 -29.86 -32.62 22.40
C ALA A 726 -28.45 -33.24 22.46
N SER A 727 -27.53 -32.68 23.25
CA SER A 727 -26.15 -33.15 23.32
C SER A 727 -25.99 -34.47 24.09
N SER A 728 -24.89 -35.17 23.82
CA SER A 728 -24.45 -36.36 24.56
C SER A 728 -25.48 -37.50 24.67
N ALA A 729 -26.33 -37.65 23.66
CA ALA A 729 -27.43 -38.63 23.66
C ALA A 729 -27.23 -39.77 22.65
N ASN A 730 -26.05 -39.85 22.02
CA ASN A 730 -25.76 -40.88 21.00
C ASN A 730 -26.73 -40.80 19.79
N ILE A 731 -27.23 -39.59 19.50
CA ILE A 731 -28.15 -39.31 18.39
C ILE A 731 -27.40 -39.42 17.07
N SER A 732 -27.99 -40.13 16.11
CA SER A 732 -27.45 -40.25 14.75
C SER A 732 -28.27 -39.46 13.73
N ASN A 733 -29.56 -39.22 13.99
CA ASN A 733 -30.46 -38.47 13.12
C ASN A 733 -31.35 -37.52 13.91
N LEU A 734 -31.17 -36.21 13.70
CA LEU A 734 -31.96 -35.16 14.35
C LEU A 734 -33.24 -34.80 13.57
N GLY A 735 -33.81 -35.74 12.83
CA GLY A 735 -35.06 -35.55 12.08
C GLY A 735 -36.20 -35.09 12.98
N GLY A 736 -37.05 -34.17 12.48
CA GLY A 736 -38.09 -33.52 13.27
C GLY A 736 -37.65 -32.20 13.89
N ILE A 737 -36.34 -31.93 13.98
CA ILE A 737 -35.82 -30.63 14.47
C ILE A 737 -36.34 -29.43 13.66
N GLN A 738 -36.69 -29.65 12.38
CA GLN A 738 -37.23 -28.61 11.50
C GLN A 738 -38.58 -28.06 11.97
N ASP A 739 -39.30 -28.79 12.83
CA ASP A 739 -40.61 -28.38 13.35
C ASP A 739 -40.48 -27.64 14.71
N PHE A 740 -39.27 -27.52 15.25
CA PHE A 740 -38.96 -26.61 16.38
C PHE A 740 -38.82 -25.18 15.85
N LEU A 741 -39.94 -24.61 15.40
CA LEU A 741 -39.97 -23.36 14.63
C LEU A 741 -39.52 -22.12 15.43
N SER A 742 -39.58 -22.16 16.76
CA SER A 742 -39.14 -21.06 17.64
C SER A 742 -37.70 -21.19 18.13
N LEU A 743 -36.94 -22.20 17.66
CA LEU A 743 -35.63 -22.52 18.21
C LEU A 743 -34.60 -21.41 17.95
N THR A 744 -34.08 -20.85 19.03
CA THR A 744 -33.02 -19.83 19.04
C THR A 744 -31.67 -20.39 19.52
N TYR A 745 -31.70 -21.49 20.28
CA TYR A 745 -30.54 -22.19 20.79
C TYR A 745 -30.66 -23.69 20.52
N LEU A 746 -29.66 -24.28 19.88
CA LEU A 746 -29.55 -25.72 19.69
C LEU A 746 -28.15 -26.18 20.11
N ASP A 747 -28.10 -27.10 21.07
CA ASP A 747 -26.92 -27.92 21.31
C ASP A 747 -27.19 -29.35 20.87
N CYS A 748 -26.50 -29.81 19.84
CA CYS A 748 -26.52 -31.18 19.36
C CYS A 748 -25.12 -31.81 19.35
N GLY A 749 -24.20 -31.31 20.18
CA GLY A 749 -22.83 -31.80 20.28
C GLY A 749 -22.69 -33.20 20.87
N LEU A 750 -21.51 -33.80 20.74
CA LEU A 750 -21.16 -35.11 21.33
C LEU A 750 -22.11 -36.24 20.87
N ASN A 751 -22.35 -36.31 19.57
CA ASN A 751 -23.30 -37.23 18.95
C ASN A 751 -22.69 -37.89 17.69
N LYS A 752 -23.51 -38.57 16.90
CA LYS A 752 -23.11 -39.29 15.68
C LYS A 752 -23.78 -38.72 14.42
N ILE A 753 -24.15 -37.44 14.45
CA ILE A 753 -24.90 -36.79 13.39
C ILE A 753 -23.99 -36.61 12.17
N SER A 754 -24.38 -37.17 11.04
CA SER A 754 -23.70 -37.01 9.75
C SER A 754 -24.35 -35.96 8.85
N TYR A 755 -25.62 -35.66 9.09
CA TYR A 755 -26.42 -34.68 8.37
C TYR A 755 -27.32 -33.89 9.32
N LEU A 756 -27.26 -32.57 9.23
CA LEU A 756 -28.05 -31.66 10.06
C LEU A 756 -28.78 -30.66 9.14
N ASN A 757 -30.11 -30.70 9.14
CA ASN A 757 -30.94 -29.81 8.33
C ASN A 757 -31.66 -28.80 9.23
N LEU A 758 -31.20 -27.55 9.20
CA LEU A 758 -31.71 -26.42 9.98
C LEU A 758 -32.50 -25.41 9.14
N SER A 759 -32.89 -25.78 7.91
CA SER A 759 -33.47 -24.85 6.94
C SER A 759 -34.77 -24.18 7.38
N LYS A 760 -35.51 -24.77 8.33
CA LYS A 760 -36.73 -24.18 8.92
C LYS A 760 -36.49 -23.47 10.26
N ASN A 761 -35.34 -23.67 10.90
CA ASN A 761 -34.97 -23.06 12.19
C ASN A 761 -34.37 -21.66 11.96
N ILE A 762 -35.08 -20.80 11.24
CA ILE A 762 -34.56 -19.52 10.71
C ILE A 762 -34.16 -18.51 11.80
N PHE A 763 -34.67 -18.68 13.02
CA PHE A 763 -34.39 -17.83 14.18
C PHE A 763 -33.22 -18.34 15.04
N LEU A 764 -32.50 -19.36 14.59
CA LEU A 764 -31.40 -19.94 15.35
C LEU A 764 -30.27 -18.92 15.50
N ALA A 765 -30.04 -18.47 16.73
CA ALA A 765 -29.01 -17.51 17.12
C ALA A 765 -27.74 -18.20 17.64
N THR A 766 -27.88 -19.41 18.19
CA THR A 766 -26.77 -20.19 18.77
C THR A 766 -26.85 -21.65 18.34
N LEU A 767 -25.78 -22.16 17.73
CA LEU A 767 -25.63 -23.56 17.35
C LEU A 767 -24.34 -24.14 17.94
N TYR A 768 -24.49 -25.14 18.81
CA TYR A 768 -23.42 -26.04 19.23
C TYR A 768 -23.61 -27.38 18.52
N ALA A 769 -22.71 -27.72 17.61
CA ALA A 769 -22.63 -29.02 16.94
C ALA A 769 -21.22 -29.66 17.00
N PRO A 770 -20.44 -29.51 18.10
CA PRO A 770 -19.11 -30.11 18.15
C PRO A 770 -19.17 -31.64 18.27
N GLU A 771 -18.08 -32.33 17.92
CA GLU A 771 -17.93 -33.78 18.11
C GLU A 771 -19.06 -34.59 17.46
N ASN A 772 -19.20 -34.42 16.15
CA ASN A 772 -20.14 -35.13 15.30
C ASN A 772 -19.41 -35.67 14.05
N ALA A 773 -20.18 -36.17 13.07
CA ALA A 773 -19.66 -36.71 11.81
C ALA A 773 -20.07 -35.85 10.60
N LEU A 774 -20.30 -34.54 10.79
CA LEU A 774 -20.76 -33.65 9.74
C LEU A 774 -19.69 -33.48 8.65
N GLU A 775 -20.02 -33.83 7.42
CA GLU A 775 -19.18 -33.52 6.23
C GLU A 775 -19.55 -32.17 5.60
N THR A 776 -20.79 -31.75 5.78
CA THR A 776 -21.34 -30.48 5.30
C THR A 776 -22.24 -29.88 6.37
N LEU A 777 -22.34 -28.56 6.38
CA LEU A 777 -23.24 -27.81 7.26
C LEU A 777 -23.71 -26.56 6.50
N ASP A 778 -25.01 -26.49 6.21
CA ASP A 778 -25.64 -25.32 5.59
C ASP A 778 -26.32 -24.48 6.67
N VAL A 779 -25.75 -23.29 6.92
CA VAL A 779 -26.28 -22.28 7.85
C VAL A 779 -26.79 -21.03 7.12
N SER A 780 -26.99 -21.10 5.79
CA SER A 780 -27.35 -19.95 4.96
C SER A 780 -28.74 -19.36 5.28
N LYS A 781 -29.63 -20.16 5.90
CA LYS A 781 -30.97 -19.74 6.33
C LYS A 781 -31.02 -19.22 7.77
N ASN A 782 -29.97 -19.45 8.55
CA ASN A 782 -29.88 -19.05 9.95
C ASN A 782 -29.17 -17.68 10.03
N THR A 783 -29.75 -16.66 9.40
CA THR A 783 -29.10 -15.33 9.26
C THR A 783 -28.88 -14.61 10.60
N ASP A 784 -29.63 -15.01 11.62
CA ASP A 784 -29.57 -14.46 12.98
C ASP A 784 -28.48 -15.13 13.84
N LEU A 785 -27.72 -16.08 13.29
CA LEU A 785 -26.69 -16.82 14.01
C LEU A 785 -25.56 -15.88 14.50
N THR A 786 -25.43 -15.81 15.81
CA THR A 786 -24.39 -15.04 16.53
C THR A 786 -23.28 -15.92 17.07
N TYR A 787 -23.55 -17.21 17.28
CA TYR A 787 -22.63 -18.18 17.85
C TYR A 787 -22.71 -19.51 17.08
N LEU A 788 -21.56 -19.95 16.55
CA LEU A 788 -21.43 -21.23 15.86
C LEU A 788 -20.21 -22.01 16.38
N ASP A 789 -20.46 -23.18 16.96
CA ASP A 789 -19.42 -24.19 17.21
C ASP A 789 -19.71 -25.44 16.40
N CYS A 790 -18.90 -25.69 15.39
CA CYS A 790 -18.91 -26.90 14.57
C CYS A 790 -17.55 -27.61 14.61
N SER A 791 -16.85 -27.52 15.74
CA SER A 791 -15.54 -28.14 15.93
C SER A 791 -15.60 -29.67 15.97
N LYS A 792 -14.45 -30.34 15.76
CA LYS A 792 -14.32 -31.80 15.80
C LYS A 792 -15.35 -32.54 14.91
N ASN A 793 -15.52 -32.04 13.69
CA ASN A 793 -16.34 -32.64 12.64
C ASN A 793 -15.44 -33.10 11.47
N ARG A 794 -16.04 -33.34 10.29
CA ARG A 794 -15.35 -33.76 9.05
C ARG A 794 -15.62 -32.77 7.93
N LEU A 795 -15.87 -31.50 8.26
CA LEU A 795 -16.20 -30.48 7.27
C LEU A 795 -15.06 -30.34 6.27
N LYS A 796 -15.40 -30.18 4.99
CA LYS A 796 -14.44 -29.86 3.91
C LYS A 796 -14.44 -28.36 3.60
N THR A 797 -15.59 -27.72 3.79
CA THR A 797 -15.85 -26.30 3.53
C THR A 797 -16.90 -25.81 4.51
N LEU A 798 -16.94 -24.50 4.74
CA LEU A 798 -18.00 -23.85 5.50
C LEU A 798 -18.23 -22.45 4.90
N ASP A 799 -19.47 -22.16 4.49
CA ASP A 799 -19.89 -20.83 4.03
C ASP A 799 -20.66 -20.12 5.15
N VAL A 800 -20.08 -19.05 5.69
CA VAL A 800 -20.68 -18.17 6.71
C VAL A 800 -21.00 -16.78 6.18
N SER A 801 -20.99 -16.57 4.85
CA SER A 801 -21.16 -15.26 4.22
C SER A 801 -22.53 -14.61 4.49
N LYS A 802 -23.55 -15.41 4.83
CA LYS A 802 -24.90 -14.93 5.15
C LYS A 802 -25.09 -14.64 6.65
N ASN A 803 -24.21 -15.13 7.51
CA ASN A 803 -24.31 -15.00 8.97
C ASN A 803 -23.57 -13.74 9.47
N LYS A 804 -24.04 -12.56 9.03
CA LYS A 804 -23.37 -11.28 9.32
C LYS A 804 -23.36 -10.92 10.81
N ALA A 805 -24.28 -11.47 11.58
CA ALA A 805 -24.39 -11.28 13.02
C ALA A 805 -23.40 -12.14 13.85
N LEU A 806 -22.59 -12.99 13.20
CA LEU A 806 -21.70 -13.93 13.88
C LEU A 806 -20.63 -13.19 14.70
N THR A 807 -20.62 -13.44 16.00
CA THR A 807 -19.64 -12.91 16.98
C THR A 807 -18.65 -13.98 17.43
N TYR A 808 -19.06 -15.26 17.40
CA TYR A 808 -18.25 -16.41 17.78
C TYR A 808 -18.30 -17.49 16.71
N LEU A 809 -17.12 -17.93 16.26
CA LEU A 809 -16.96 -19.05 15.33
C LEU A 809 -15.87 -20.01 15.81
N ASN A 810 -16.24 -21.27 16.05
CA ASN A 810 -15.30 -22.36 16.30
C ASN A 810 -15.49 -23.49 15.28
N LEU A 811 -14.48 -23.70 14.44
CA LEU A 811 -14.40 -24.80 13.48
C LEU A 811 -13.12 -25.64 13.67
N SER A 812 -12.55 -25.63 14.87
CA SER A 812 -11.34 -26.37 15.17
C SER A 812 -11.47 -27.88 14.93
N MET A 813 -10.36 -28.56 14.66
CA MET A 813 -10.27 -30.02 14.52
C MET A 813 -11.18 -30.61 13.42
N ASN A 814 -11.36 -29.92 12.29
CA ASN A 814 -12.11 -30.46 11.14
C ASN A 814 -11.21 -31.25 10.17
N SER A 815 -9.89 -31.04 10.19
CA SER A 815 -8.96 -31.65 9.21
C SER A 815 -8.32 -32.97 9.64
N LEU A 816 -8.71 -33.56 10.78
CA LEU A 816 -8.23 -34.89 11.18
C LEU A 816 -8.60 -35.97 10.14
N TYR A 817 -9.64 -35.72 9.33
CA TYR A 817 -10.14 -36.65 8.30
C TYR A 817 -10.45 -35.97 6.94
N SER A 818 -10.18 -34.67 6.79
CA SER A 818 -10.54 -33.86 5.60
C SER A 818 -9.45 -32.81 5.28
N ASN A 819 -9.50 -32.20 4.08
CA ASN A 819 -8.54 -31.19 3.63
C ASN A 819 -9.14 -29.77 3.73
N PHE A 820 -9.46 -29.30 4.94
CA PHE A 820 -10.00 -27.96 5.14
C PHE A 820 -8.87 -26.91 5.04
N THR A 821 -8.72 -26.31 3.86
CA THR A 821 -7.56 -25.46 3.50
C THR A 821 -7.85 -23.97 3.42
N THR A 822 -9.12 -23.56 3.35
CA THR A 822 -9.49 -22.14 3.21
C THR A 822 -10.69 -21.78 4.09
N LEU A 823 -10.73 -20.52 4.52
CA LEU A 823 -11.84 -19.94 5.28
C LEU A 823 -11.97 -18.46 4.89
N ASP A 824 -13.18 -18.03 4.55
CA ASP A 824 -13.50 -16.62 4.29
C ASP A 824 -14.44 -16.10 5.40
N VAL A 825 -13.97 -15.09 6.12
CA VAL A 825 -14.70 -14.40 7.19
C VAL A 825 -14.89 -12.91 6.90
N SER A 826 -14.67 -12.47 5.66
CA SER A 826 -14.70 -11.06 5.26
C SER A 826 -16.05 -10.37 5.49
N ASN A 827 -17.14 -11.13 5.43
CA ASN A 827 -18.50 -10.63 5.68
C ASN A 827 -18.91 -10.66 7.16
N ASN A 828 -18.15 -11.34 8.02
CA ASN A 828 -18.46 -11.52 9.44
C ASN A 828 -17.77 -10.46 10.29
N THR A 829 -18.06 -9.19 9.99
CA THR A 829 -17.40 -8.01 10.60
C THR A 829 -17.65 -7.88 12.10
N ALA A 830 -18.68 -8.54 12.63
CA ALA A 830 -19.02 -8.59 14.05
C ALA A 830 -18.23 -9.63 14.87
N LEU A 831 -17.37 -10.45 14.24
CA LEU A 831 -16.61 -11.50 14.92
C LEU A 831 -15.72 -10.93 16.03
N THR A 832 -15.94 -11.39 17.26
CA THR A 832 -15.10 -11.12 18.42
C THR A 832 -14.22 -12.30 18.79
N THR A 833 -14.61 -13.52 18.42
CA THR A 833 -13.85 -14.75 18.69
C THR A 833 -13.83 -15.67 17.47
N LEU A 834 -12.63 -16.07 17.06
CA LEU A 834 -12.41 -17.00 15.95
C LEU A 834 -11.45 -18.12 16.35
N ASN A 835 -11.88 -19.38 16.20
CA ASN A 835 -11.05 -20.55 16.43
C ASN A 835 -11.13 -21.52 15.25
N PHE A 836 -10.02 -21.68 14.52
CA PHE A 836 -9.88 -22.68 13.47
C PHE A 836 -8.63 -23.56 13.68
N SER A 837 -8.22 -23.74 14.93
CA SER A 837 -7.10 -24.61 15.29
C SER A 837 -7.21 -26.03 14.74
N ASN A 838 -6.07 -26.70 14.55
CA ASN A 838 -5.98 -28.10 14.09
C ASN A 838 -6.71 -28.32 12.75
N ASN A 839 -6.39 -27.47 11.78
CA ASN A 839 -6.85 -27.58 10.40
C ASN A 839 -5.65 -27.58 9.42
N LYS A 840 -5.89 -27.42 8.12
CA LYS A 840 -4.85 -27.31 7.08
C LYS A 840 -4.90 -25.96 6.35
N ILE A 841 -5.34 -24.91 7.04
CA ILE A 841 -5.48 -23.57 6.46
C ILE A 841 -4.09 -22.99 6.17
N THR A 842 -3.90 -22.49 4.94
CA THR A 842 -2.62 -21.92 4.49
C THR A 842 -2.58 -20.39 4.56
N THR A 843 -3.74 -19.73 4.46
CA THR A 843 -3.86 -18.26 4.50
C THR A 843 -5.16 -17.84 5.16
N ILE A 844 -5.18 -16.64 5.73
CA ILE A 844 -6.37 -16.02 6.31
C ILE A 844 -6.27 -14.50 6.19
N ASP A 845 -7.36 -13.83 5.80
CA ASP A 845 -7.47 -12.37 5.82
C ASP A 845 -8.38 -11.95 6.99
N LEU A 846 -7.82 -11.20 7.94
CA LEU A 846 -8.51 -10.70 9.12
C LEU A 846 -8.71 -9.18 9.10
N THR A 847 -8.37 -8.52 7.99
CA THR A 847 -8.42 -7.05 7.86
C THR A 847 -9.84 -6.49 7.96
N LYS A 848 -10.86 -7.31 7.71
CA LYS A 848 -12.29 -6.96 7.80
C LYS A 848 -12.93 -7.33 9.14
N ASN A 849 -12.16 -7.83 10.10
CA ASN A 849 -12.67 -8.27 11.41
C ASN A 849 -12.05 -7.46 12.57
N PRO A 850 -12.21 -6.12 12.59
CA PRO A 850 -11.57 -5.27 13.61
C PRO A 850 -12.07 -5.52 15.04
N ALA A 851 -13.25 -6.14 15.19
CA ALA A 851 -13.85 -6.49 16.47
C ALA A 851 -13.22 -7.73 17.15
N LEU A 852 -12.30 -8.43 16.50
CA LEU A 852 -11.68 -9.64 17.05
C LEU A 852 -10.91 -9.33 18.35
N THR A 853 -11.34 -9.99 19.43
CA THR A 853 -10.71 -9.97 20.76
C THR A 853 -9.90 -11.23 21.02
N ALA A 854 -10.31 -12.38 20.46
CA ALA A 854 -9.63 -13.65 20.62
C ALA A 854 -9.53 -14.40 19.30
N PHE A 855 -8.33 -14.85 18.97
CA PHE A 855 -8.04 -15.54 17.73
C PHE A 855 -7.11 -16.75 17.97
N ASN A 856 -7.55 -17.94 17.54
CA ASN A 856 -6.76 -19.18 17.62
C ASN A 856 -6.66 -19.85 16.25
N CYS A 857 -5.43 -19.91 15.73
CA CYS A 857 -5.05 -20.59 14.50
C CYS A 857 -3.98 -21.67 14.71
N ASN A 858 -3.83 -22.19 15.92
CA ASN A 858 -2.79 -23.17 16.21
C ASN A 858 -2.88 -24.42 15.32
N THR A 859 -1.75 -25.05 15.04
CA THR A 859 -1.63 -26.26 14.22
C THR A 859 -2.36 -26.11 12.87
N ASN A 860 -1.84 -25.22 12.03
CA ASN A 860 -2.28 -25.01 10.64
C ASN A 860 -1.04 -24.94 9.73
N SER A 861 -1.17 -24.42 8.50
CA SER A 861 -0.06 -24.24 7.55
C SER A 861 0.11 -22.77 7.15
N ILE A 862 -0.16 -21.82 8.05
CA ILE A 862 -0.09 -20.39 7.77
C ILE A 862 1.37 -19.92 7.74
N GLU A 863 1.74 -19.20 6.69
CA GLU A 863 3.11 -18.68 6.49
C GLU A 863 3.24 -17.18 6.80
N TYR A 864 2.15 -16.43 6.70
CA TYR A 864 2.08 -15.01 6.99
C TYR A 864 0.81 -14.69 7.76
N LEU A 865 0.92 -13.87 8.80
CA LEU A 865 -0.22 -13.40 9.57
C LEU A 865 -0.10 -11.91 9.90
N ASP A 866 -1.12 -11.15 9.51
CA ASP A 866 -1.26 -9.74 9.86
C ASP A 866 -2.47 -9.52 10.76
N ALA A 867 -2.19 -9.18 12.02
CA ALA A 867 -3.19 -8.84 13.02
C ALA A 867 -3.18 -7.33 13.38
N SER A 868 -2.51 -6.48 12.59
CA SER A 868 -2.36 -5.05 12.86
C SER A 868 -3.69 -4.28 12.88
N LYS A 869 -4.71 -4.78 12.16
CA LYS A 869 -6.06 -4.18 12.11
C LYS A 869 -6.98 -4.66 13.23
N ASN A 870 -6.61 -5.72 13.96
CA ASN A 870 -7.42 -6.27 15.04
C ASN A 870 -7.08 -5.54 16.36
N THR A 871 -7.44 -4.26 16.43
CA THR A 871 -7.10 -3.37 17.55
C THR A 871 -7.73 -3.77 18.90
N ALA A 872 -8.75 -4.64 18.89
CA ALA A 872 -9.37 -5.18 20.10
C ALA A 872 -8.72 -6.49 20.59
N LEU A 873 -7.70 -7.01 19.90
CA LEU A 873 -7.16 -8.35 20.14
C LEU A 873 -6.43 -8.44 21.48
N VAL A 874 -6.90 -9.35 22.34
CA VAL A 874 -6.33 -9.66 23.66
C VAL A 874 -5.87 -11.11 23.77
N LYS A 875 -6.12 -11.98 22.80
CA LYS A 875 -5.64 -13.37 22.81
C LYS A 875 -5.29 -13.84 21.40
N LEU A 876 -4.05 -14.33 21.21
CA LEU A 876 -3.57 -14.91 19.95
C LEU A 876 -2.78 -16.21 20.19
N ASP A 877 -3.30 -17.32 19.68
CA ASP A 877 -2.54 -18.58 19.59
C ASP A 877 -2.30 -18.95 18.13
N CYS A 878 -1.06 -18.84 17.68
CA CYS A 878 -0.58 -19.23 16.35
C CYS A 878 0.52 -20.30 16.41
N TYR A 879 0.54 -21.09 17.48
CA TYR A 879 1.48 -22.20 17.66
C TYR A 879 1.45 -23.20 16.50
N GLY A 880 2.60 -23.72 16.08
CA GLY A 880 2.66 -24.86 15.16
C GLY A 880 2.17 -24.55 13.75
N ASN A 881 2.50 -23.36 13.24
CA ASN A 881 2.27 -22.96 11.85
C ASN A 881 3.61 -22.97 11.07
N ARG A 882 3.65 -22.30 9.92
CA ARG A 882 4.86 -22.11 9.10
C ARG A 882 5.23 -20.62 9.01
N LEU A 883 4.86 -19.83 10.01
CA LEU A 883 5.00 -18.39 9.94
C LEU A 883 6.47 -18.02 9.74
N TRP A 884 6.75 -17.16 8.76
CA TRP A 884 8.02 -16.46 8.66
C TRP A 884 7.94 -15.02 9.20
N TYR A 885 6.72 -14.48 9.26
CA TYR A 885 6.40 -13.14 9.75
C TYR A 885 5.06 -13.07 10.46
N LEU A 886 4.99 -12.25 11.50
CA LEU A 886 3.79 -11.96 12.27
C LEU A 886 3.71 -10.45 12.54
N ASN A 887 2.66 -9.78 12.05
CA ASN A 887 2.37 -8.41 12.47
C ASN A 887 1.37 -8.40 13.63
N LEU A 888 1.84 -8.06 14.82
CA LEU A 888 1.04 -7.88 16.02
C LEU A 888 0.91 -6.41 16.42
N LYS A 889 1.43 -5.44 15.65
CA LYS A 889 1.43 -4.01 15.98
C LYS A 889 0.04 -3.39 15.80
N ASN A 890 -0.85 -3.67 16.74
CA ASN A 890 -2.27 -3.35 16.71
C ASN A 890 -2.69 -2.31 17.76
N GLY A 891 -1.73 -1.73 18.50
CA GLY A 891 -1.96 -0.76 19.56
C GLY A 891 -2.46 -1.37 20.88
N ASN A 892 -2.62 -2.69 20.98
CA ASN A 892 -3.23 -3.36 22.12
C ASN A 892 -2.35 -4.46 22.76
N ASN A 893 -1.07 -4.54 22.36
CA ASN A 893 -0.15 -5.58 22.84
C ASN A 893 -0.10 -5.70 24.36
N LYS A 894 -0.10 -4.59 25.12
CA LYS A 894 -0.02 -4.66 26.59
C LYS A 894 -1.17 -5.42 27.25
N ASN A 895 -2.33 -5.54 26.59
CA ASN A 895 -3.51 -6.24 27.06
C ASN A 895 -3.59 -7.70 26.59
N LEU A 896 -2.56 -8.20 25.90
CA LEU A 896 -2.54 -9.59 25.44
C LEU A 896 -2.40 -10.57 26.62
N ASP A 897 -3.37 -11.47 26.75
CA ASP A 897 -3.38 -12.58 27.70
C ASP A 897 -2.27 -13.57 27.34
N ILE A 898 -1.18 -13.49 28.10
CA ILE A 898 0.00 -14.33 27.87
C ILE A 898 -0.21 -15.78 28.30
N ALA A 899 -1.12 -16.08 29.21
CA ALA A 899 -1.37 -17.47 29.61
C ALA A 899 -1.89 -18.27 28.40
N ASN A 900 -2.69 -17.61 27.55
CA ASN A 900 -3.37 -18.23 26.44
C ASN A 900 -2.90 -17.76 25.05
N SER A 901 -1.77 -17.04 24.97
CA SER A 901 -1.14 -16.66 23.71
C SER A 901 0.17 -17.41 23.48
N ASN A 902 0.42 -17.87 22.25
CA ASN A 902 1.60 -18.66 21.88
C ASN A 902 1.94 -18.50 20.40
N PHE A 903 3.20 -18.18 20.11
CA PHE A 903 3.73 -17.98 18.75
C PHE A 903 4.89 -18.94 18.43
N THR A 904 5.13 -19.95 19.29
CA THR A 904 6.23 -20.93 19.12
C THR A 904 5.91 -21.99 18.07
N ASN A 905 6.93 -22.78 17.69
CA ASN A 905 6.85 -23.84 16.68
C ASN A 905 6.51 -23.31 15.28
N ASN A 906 7.05 -22.13 14.95
CA ASN A 906 7.08 -21.52 13.63
C ASN A 906 8.56 -21.38 13.21
N LEU A 907 9.16 -22.45 12.69
CA LEU A 907 10.61 -22.55 12.52
C LEU A 907 11.24 -21.46 11.63
N ASN A 908 10.46 -20.87 10.72
CA ASN A 908 10.91 -19.80 9.83
C ASN A 908 10.66 -18.39 10.39
N LEU A 909 10.00 -18.27 11.55
CA LEU A 909 9.61 -16.99 12.13
C LEU A 909 10.86 -16.26 12.59
N SER A 910 11.20 -15.20 11.87
CA SER A 910 12.38 -14.38 12.15
C SER A 910 12.01 -13.05 12.80
N CYS A 911 10.81 -12.54 12.50
CA CYS A 911 10.38 -11.23 12.93
C CYS A 911 8.92 -11.18 13.33
N ILE A 912 8.66 -10.56 14.48
CA ILE A 912 7.33 -10.26 15.02
C ILE A 912 7.26 -8.75 15.24
N GLU A 913 6.40 -8.05 14.51
CA GLU A 913 6.14 -6.63 14.76
C GLU A 913 5.24 -6.45 15.97
N VAL A 914 5.64 -5.60 16.90
CA VAL A 914 4.90 -5.33 18.14
C VAL A 914 4.87 -3.83 18.43
N ASP A 915 3.94 -3.41 19.29
CA ASP A 915 3.79 -2.01 19.67
C ASP A 915 4.99 -1.48 20.48
N ASP A 916 5.58 -2.33 21.32
CA ASP A 916 6.70 -1.99 22.21
C ASP A 916 7.62 -3.22 22.36
N PRO A 917 8.75 -3.28 21.60
CA PRO A 917 9.67 -4.41 21.67
C PRO A 917 10.29 -4.62 23.04
N ALA A 918 10.51 -3.55 23.82
CA ALA A 918 11.09 -3.68 25.16
C ALA A 918 10.10 -4.37 26.09
N TYR A 919 8.83 -3.96 26.05
CA TYR A 919 7.75 -4.63 26.78
C TYR A 919 7.59 -6.09 26.36
N SER A 920 7.52 -6.37 25.06
CA SER A 920 7.37 -7.75 24.55
C SER A 920 8.57 -8.63 24.89
N ASN A 921 9.81 -8.13 24.85
CA ASN A 921 10.97 -8.89 25.30
C ASN A 921 10.94 -9.17 26.81
N ALA A 922 10.51 -8.22 27.63
CA ALA A 922 10.43 -8.38 29.08
C ALA A 922 9.34 -9.39 29.49
N ASN A 923 8.20 -9.39 28.80
CA ASN A 923 7.03 -10.15 29.23
C ASN A 923 6.79 -11.42 28.39
N TRP A 924 7.17 -11.45 27.12
CA TRP A 924 6.74 -12.46 26.14
C TRP A 924 7.88 -13.29 25.54
N SER A 925 9.10 -13.16 26.05
CA SER A 925 10.29 -13.83 25.50
C SER A 925 10.13 -15.34 25.31
N GLY A 926 9.39 -16.02 26.21
CA GLY A 926 9.09 -17.45 26.13
C GLY A 926 7.95 -17.84 25.19
N LYS A 927 7.35 -16.90 24.46
CA LYS A 927 6.17 -17.14 23.58
C LYS A 927 6.49 -17.14 22.09
N LYS A 928 7.76 -17.08 21.71
CA LYS A 928 8.22 -17.09 20.31
C LYS A 928 9.35 -18.10 20.11
N ASP A 929 9.60 -18.49 18.87
CA ASP A 929 10.77 -19.31 18.53
C ASP A 929 12.09 -18.60 18.79
N ALA A 930 13.16 -19.39 18.93
CA ALA A 930 14.50 -18.87 19.23
C ALA A 930 15.04 -17.93 18.13
N ALA A 931 14.70 -18.20 16.86
CA ALA A 931 15.09 -17.39 15.71
C ALA A 931 14.28 -16.08 15.57
N ALA A 932 13.10 -16.02 16.19
CA ALA A 932 12.21 -14.87 16.10
C ALA A 932 12.70 -13.70 16.96
N SER A 933 12.41 -12.47 16.55
CA SER A 933 12.68 -11.26 17.34
C SER A 933 11.47 -10.34 17.36
N PHE A 934 11.21 -9.70 18.51
CA PHE A 934 10.21 -8.64 18.63
C PHE A 934 10.83 -7.33 18.16
N ASN A 935 10.17 -6.64 17.21
CA ASN A 935 10.67 -5.42 16.61
C ASN A 935 9.56 -4.37 16.47
N GLU A 936 9.92 -3.08 16.53
CA GLU A 936 8.96 -1.98 16.34
C GLU A 936 8.58 -1.83 14.86
N ALA A 937 9.51 -2.21 13.99
CA ALA A 937 9.32 -2.43 12.57
C ALA A 937 10.26 -3.56 12.16
N CYS A 938 9.75 -4.55 11.45
CA CYS A 938 10.57 -5.59 10.88
C CYS A 938 11.36 -5.00 9.72
N ASN A 939 12.68 -5.08 9.79
CA ASN A 939 13.54 -4.67 8.67
C ASN A 939 13.49 -5.76 7.60
N LEU A 940 12.38 -5.84 6.89
CA LEU A 940 12.20 -6.74 5.76
C LEU A 940 13.19 -6.28 4.69
N LYS A 941 14.17 -7.13 4.37
CA LYS A 941 14.96 -6.92 3.16
C LYS A 941 13.98 -6.92 2.00
N ASN A 942 14.01 -5.86 1.22
CA ASN A 942 13.18 -5.73 0.04
C ASN A 942 14.07 -5.87 -1.18
N THR A 943 13.56 -6.62 -2.15
CA THR A 943 14.07 -6.74 -3.49
C THR A 943 13.51 -5.57 -4.28
N LEU A 944 14.37 -4.82 -4.96
CA LEU A 944 13.96 -3.70 -5.80
C LEU A 944 13.25 -4.24 -7.05
N ILE A 945 12.07 -3.71 -7.35
CA ILE A 945 11.25 -4.01 -8.52
C ILE A 945 10.98 -2.69 -9.24
N PRO A 946 11.92 -2.18 -10.04
CA PRO A 946 11.83 -0.84 -10.62
C PRO A 946 10.76 -0.71 -11.72
N ASP A 947 10.36 -1.81 -12.35
CA ASP A 947 9.30 -1.82 -13.35
C ASP A 947 7.92 -1.96 -12.68
N ILE A 948 7.11 -0.92 -12.83
CA ILE A 948 5.77 -0.86 -12.22
C ILE A 948 4.85 -1.99 -12.72
N ASN A 949 4.97 -2.41 -13.99
CA ASN A 949 4.14 -3.48 -14.54
C ASN A 949 4.55 -4.84 -13.96
N PHE A 950 5.84 -5.02 -13.65
CA PHE A 950 6.31 -6.22 -12.96
C PHE A 950 5.72 -6.28 -11.54
N GLU A 951 5.77 -5.19 -10.79
CA GLU A 951 5.22 -5.11 -9.44
C GLU A 951 3.69 -5.28 -9.41
N GLU A 952 2.97 -4.61 -10.32
CA GLU A 952 1.52 -4.78 -10.48
C GLU A 952 1.15 -6.24 -10.75
N LYS A 953 1.96 -6.94 -11.56
CA LYS A 953 1.75 -8.37 -11.82
C LYS A 953 1.99 -9.21 -10.55
N LEU A 954 3.00 -8.89 -9.74
CA LEU A 954 3.23 -9.56 -8.45
C LEU A 954 2.09 -9.33 -7.46
N ILE A 955 1.52 -8.13 -7.42
CA ILE A 955 0.34 -7.80 -6.62
C ILE A 955 -0.89 -8.60 -7.11
N ALA A 956 -1.12 -8.66 -8.42
CA ALA A 956 -2.22 -9.43 -9.02
C ALA A 956 -2.10 -10.93 -8.72
N LEU A 957 -0.87 -11.46 -8.66
CA LEU A 957 -0.57 -12.83 -8.27
C LEU A 957 -0.61 -13.08 -6.75
N LYS A 958 -0.88 -12.03 -5.95
CA LYS A 958 -0.88 -12.07 -4.47
C LYS A 958 0.49 -12.44 -3.85
N ILE A 959 1.56 -12.29 -4.62
CA ILE A 959 2.95 -12.43 -4.15
C ILE A 959 3.37 -11.16 -3.40
N ASP A 960 2.87 -10.01 -3.86
CA ASP A 960 3.05 -8.72 -3.22
C ASP A 960 1.72 -8.09 -2.77
N SER A 961 1.78 -7.06 -1.93
CA SER A 961 0.61 -6.40 -1.34
C SER A 961 0.76 -4.90 -1.31
N GLY A 962 -0.28 -4.17 -1.71
CA GLY A 962 -0.34 -2.71 -1.62
C GLY A 962 -0.48 -2.06 -2.98
N VAL A 963 -0.02 -0.82 -3.06
CA VAL A 963 0.20 -0.11 -4.34
C VAL A 963 1.64 -0.35 -4.79
N PRO A 964 1.93 -0.31 -6.10
CA PRO A 964 3.30 -0.43 -6.58
C PRO A 964 4.20 0.64 -5.93
N ASP A 965 5.15 0.20 -5.10
CA ASP A 965 6.07 1.04 -4.35
C ASP A 965 7.55 0.80 -4.71
N GLY A 966 7.78 0.06 -5.80
CA GLY A 966 9.06 -0.22 -6.44
C GLY A 966 9.83 -1.36 -5.79
N LYS A 967 9.19 -2.19 -4.95
CA LYS A 967 9.90 -3.19 -4.15
C LYS A 967 8.97 -4.30 -3.67
N VAL A 968 9.52 -5.49 -3.48
CA VAL A 968 8.82 -6.62 -2.86
C VAL A 968 9.66 -7.19 -1.72
N SER A 969 9.03 -7.71 -0.67
CA SER A 969 9.77 -8.39 0.40
C SER A 969 10.55 -9.59 -0.15
N THR A 970 11.88 -9.58 0.01
CA THR A 970 12.76 -10.67 -0.45
C THR A 970 12.36 -12.01 0.17
N ALA A 971 11.88 -11.99 1.42
CA ALA A 971 11.39 -13.19 2.09
C ALA A 971 10.10 -13.75 1.49
N ARG A 972 9.25 -12.90 0.87
CA ARG A 972 8.02 -13.33 0.20
C ARG A 972 8.28 -14.03 -1.12
N ILE A 973 9.34 -13.63 -1.82
CA ILE A 973 9.66 -14.18 -3.15
C ILE A 973 10.62 -15.36 -3.09
N SER A 974 11.35 -15.55 -1.98
CA SER A 974 12.38 -16.58 -1.86
C SER A 974 11.88 -18.03 -1.92
N PHE A 975 10.56 -18.26 -1.79
CA PHE A 975 9.94 -19.58 -1.86
C PHE A 975 9.05 -19.78 -3.09
N VAL A 976 8.97 -18.79 -3.99
CA VAL A 976 8.15 -18.88 -5.21
C VAL A 976 8.86 -19.80 -6.21
N THR A 977 8.22 -20.92 -6.56
CA THR A 977 8.75 -21.92 -7.49
C THR A 977 8.29 -21.71 -8.93
N GLU A 978 7.15 -21.05 -9.13
CA GLU A 978 6.59 -20.79 -10.45
C GLU A 978 6.11 -19.33 -10.55
N LEU A 979 6.45 -18.67 -11.65
CA LEU A 979 6.08 -17.27 -11.86
C LEU A 979 5.58 -17.05 -13.30
N ASN A 980 4.33 -16.57 -13.42
CA ASN A 980 3.68 -16.28 -14.70
C ASN A 980 3.52 -14.77 -14.93
N LEU A 981 4.36 -14.24 -15.82
CA LEU A 981 4.47 -12.83 -16.20
C LEU A 981 4.03 -12.56 -17.64
N ASN A 982 3.29 -13.48 -18.26
CA ASN A 982 2.90 -13.35 -19.67
C ASN A 982 2.01 -12.12 -19.92
N GLY A 983 2.26 -11.40 -21.03
CA GLY A 983 1.38 -10.34 -21.53
C GLY A 983 1.25 -9.12 -20.61
N ALA A 984 2.23 -8.87 -19.75
CA ALA A 984 2.16 -7.86 -18.70
C ALA A 984 2.81 -6.51 -19.12
N SER A 985 3.33 -6.39 -20.35
CA SER A 985 4.03 -5.19 -20.83
C SER A 985 5.26 -4.82 -19.98
N ILE A 986 5.95 -5.83 -19.41
CA ILE A 986 7.13 -5.65 -18.56
C ILE A 986 8.34 -5.32 -19.44
N SER A 987 9.10 -4.29 -19.06
CA SER A 987 10.28 -3.83 -19.78
C SER A 987 11.59 -4.07 -19.03
N ASP A 988 11.55 -4.12 -17.69
CA ASP A 988 12.69 -4.42 -16.83
C ASP A 988 12.30 -5.49 -15.79
N LEU A 989 13.05 -6.60 -15.75
CA LEU A 989 12.82 -7.73 -14.86
C LEU A 989 13.79 -7.74 -13.65
N THR A 990 14.43 -6.61 -13.36
CA THR A 990 15.30 -6.43 -12.19
C THR A 990 14.58 -6.87 -10.92
N GLY A 991 15.27 -7.70 -10.11
CA GLY A 991 14.73 -8.30 -8.89
C GLY A 991 14.39 -9.79 -9.05
N ILE A 992 14.26 -10.31 -10.27
CA ILE A 992 14.02 -11.73 -10.51
C ILE A 992 15.11 -12.65 -9.92
N GLN A 993 16.33 -12.12 -9.76
CA GLN A 993 17.47 -12.83 -9.19
C GLN A 993 17.21 -13.29 -7.75
N ASP A 994 16.33 -12.60 -7.02
CA ASP A 994 16.02 -12.92 -5.64
C ASP A 994 14.93 -14.00 -5.49
N PHE A 995 14.32 -14.44 -6.61
CA PHE A 995 13.42 -15.61 -6.67
C PHE A 995 14.26 -16.91 -6.70
N VAL A 996 14.98 -17.17 -5.61
CA VAL A 996 16.00 -18.23 -5.52
C VAL A 996 15.44 -19.66 -5.65
N ALA A 997 14.15 -19.86 -5.38
CA ALA A 997 13.46 -21.15 -5.49
C ALA A 997 12.79 -21.39 -6.86
N LEU A 998 12.90 -20.45 -7.80
CA LEU A 998 12.16 -20.48 -9.06
C LEU A 998 12.63 -21.63 -9.96
N THR A 999 11.70 -22.53 -10.30
CA THR A 999 11.89 -23.65 -11.25
C THR A 999 11.27 -23.35 -12.61
N SER A 1000 10.21 -22.54 -12.66
CA SER A 1000 9.49 -22.23 -13.91
C SER A 1000 9.19 -20.74 -14.05
N LEU A 1001 9.67 -20.12 -15.14
CA LEU A 1001 9.43 -18.72 -15.47
C LEU A 1001 8.74 -18.58 -16.83
N PHE A 1002 7.51 -18.06 -16.83
CA PHE A 1002 6.76 -17.71 -18.03
C PHE A 1002 6.76 -16.19 -18.20
N CYS A 1003 7.33 -15.67 -19.28
CA CYS A 1003 7.49 -14.24 -19.53
C CYS A 1003 7.29 -13.88 -21.01
N THR A 1004 6.38 -14.59 -21.67
CA THR A 1004 6.03 -14.39 -23.09
C THR A 1004 5.28 -13.07 -23.31
N ASN A 1005 5.45 -12.44 -24.48
CA ASN A 1005 4.71 -11.25 -24.92
C ASN A 1005 4.91 -10.06 -23.96
N ASN A 1006 6.16 -9.63 -23.83
CA ASN A 1006 6.57 -8.48 -23.02
C ASN A 1006 7.50 -7.56 -23.83
N LEU A 1007 8.13 -6.60 -23.18
CA LEU A 1007 8.96 -5.58 -23.81
C LEU A 1007 10.45 -5.69 -23.43
N LEU A 1008 10.88 -6.87 -22.95
CA LEU A 1008 12.23 -7.07 -22.41
C LEU A 1008 13.29 -6.95 -23.49
N THR A 1009 14.30 -6.11 -23.25
CA THR A 1009 15.52 -6.04 -24.09
C THR A 1009 16.67 -6.86 -23.52
N THR A 1010 16.65 -7.11 -22.21
CA THR A 1010 17.63 -7.94 -21.48
C THR A 1010 16.94 -8.68 -20.34
N ILE A 1011 17.51 -9.80 -19.91
CA ILE A 1011 17.07 -10.52 -18.72
C ILE A 1011 18.30 -11.06 -17.97
N ASN A 1012 18.30 -10.99 -16.64
CA ASN A 1012 19.36 -11.55 -15.80
C ASN A 1012 18.79 -12.60 -14.85
N ILE A 1013 18.96 -13.87 -15.23
CA ILE A 1013 18.50 -15.05 -14.50
C ILE A 1013 19.64 -15.77 -13.75
N SER A 1014 20.78 -15.11 -13.55
CA SER A 1014 22.02 -15.76 -13.08
C SER A 1014 21.94 -16.39 -11.69
N GLN A 1015 20.99 -15.96 -10.85
CA GLN A 1015 20.78 -16.47 -9.50
C GLN A 1015 19.65 -17.50 -9.39
N ASN A 1016 18.87 -17.71 -10.46
CA ASN A 1016 17.78 -18.69 -10.50
C ASN A 1016 18.33 -20.08 -10.83
N LEU A 1017 19.15 -20.63 -9.94
CA LEU A 1017 19.92 -21.86 -10.17
C LEU A 1017 19.04 -23.13 -10.31
N ALA A 1018 17.81 -23.07 -9.79
CA ALA A 1018 16.82 -24.16 -9.83
C ALA A 1018 15.95 -24.16 -11.10
N LEU A 1019 16.13 -23.19 -12.00
CA LEU A 1019 15.27 -23.00 -13.17
C LEU A 1019 15.40 -24.17 -14.17
N THR A 1020 14.30 -24.88 -14.39
CA THR A 1020 14.18 -25.98 -15.36
C THR A 1020 13.41 -25.57 -16.61
N TYR A 1021 12.47 -24.62 -16.47
CA TYR A 1021 11.63 -24.11 -17.56
C TYR A 1021 11.78 -22.59 -17.70
N LEU A 1022 12.12 -22.13 -18.90
CA LEU A 1022 12.17 -20.70 -19.24
C LEU A 1022 11.45 -20.42 -20.55
N ASN A 1023 10.44 -19.55 -20.50
CA ASN A 1023 9.76 -19.03 -21.68
C ASN A 1023 9.82 -17.50 -21.72
N VAL A 1024 10.54 -16.95 -22.70
CA VAL A 1024 10.69 -15.51 -22.97
C VAL A 1024 10.39 -15.21 -24.44
N ASN A 1025 9.51 -16.00 -25.07
CA ASN A 1025 9.03 -15.75 -26.42
C ASN A 1025 8.42 -14.33 -26.57
N ASP A 1026 8.37 -13.79 -27.78
CA ASP A 1026 7.71 -12.51 -28.08
C ASP A 1026 8.23 -11.36 -27.19
N ASN A 1027 9.53 -11.10 -27.27
CA ASN A 1027 10.20 -10.02 -26.54
C ASN A 1027 11.13 -9.24 -27.49
N LYS A 1028 12.06 -8.45 -26.95
CA LYS A 1028 13.03 -7.65 -27.71
C LYS A 1028 14.47 -8.00 -27.32
N LEU A 1029 14.72 -9.22 -26.85
CA LEU A 1029 16.02 -9.66 -26.38
C LEU A 1029 17.04 -9.67 -27.51
N THR A 1030 18.18 -9.00 -27.32
CA THR A 1030 19.32 -9.07 -28.24
C THR A 1030 20.37 -10.09 -27.80
N THR A 1031 20.39 -10.41 -26.51
CA THR A 1031 21.28 -11.40 -25.89
C THR A 1031 20.59 -12.07 -24.70
N ILE A 1032 20.98 -13.30 -24.37
CA ILE A 1032 20.59 -14.00 -23.14
C ILE A 1032 21.74 -14.86 -22.64
N GLU A 1033 21.96 -14.88 -21.32
CA GLU A 1033 22.98 -15.71 -20.69
C GLU A 1033 22.36 -16.80 -19.82
N THR A 1034 22.53 -18.06 -20.25
CA THR A 1034 21.95 -19.26 -19.62
C THR A 1034 23.00 -20.14 -18.93
N SER A 1035 24.28 -19.73 -18.93
CA SER A 1035 25.39 -20.57 -18.45
C SER A 1035 25.33 -20.88 -16.95
N ASN A 1036 24.64 -20.04 -16.17
CA ASN A 1036 24.44 -20.20 -14.73
C ASN A 1036 23.19 -21.03 -14.38
N ASN A 1037 22.44 -21.50 -15.38
CA ASN A 1037 21.19 -22.26 -15.21
C ASN A 1037 21.35 -23.68 -15.77
N PRO A 1038 22.24 -24.52 -15.21
CA PRO A 1038 22.53 -25.86 -15.73
C PRO A 1038 21.37 -26.84 -15.58
N ALA A 1039 20.34 -26.49 -14.79
CA ALA A 1039 19.13 -27.27 -14.59
C ALA A 1039 18.09 -27.09 -15.71
N LEU A 1040 18.29 -26.16 -16.66
CA LEU A 1040 17.34 -25.93 -17.75
C LEU A 1040 17.12 -27.19 -18.61
N GLU A 1041 15.85 -27.58 -18.69
CA GLU A 1041 15.32 -28.70 -19.46
C GLU A 1041 14.53 -28.18 -20.67
N GLU A 1042 13.84 -27.04 -20.53
CA GLU A 1042 13.04 -26.44 -21.60
C GLU A 1042 13.36 -24.94 -21.77
N LEU A 1043 13.69 -24.53 -23.00
CA LEU A 1043 14.03 -23.14 -23.33
C LEU A 1043 13.24 -22.65 -24.55
N TYR A 1044 12.31 -21.73 -24.30
CA TYR A 1044 11.51 -21.04 -25.31
C TYR A 1044 11.93 -19.57 -25.39
N ILE A 1045 12.55 -19.19 -26.50
CA ILE A 1045 13.18 -17.88 -26.76
C ILE A 1045 12.87 -17.38 -28.20
N SER A 1046 11.78 -17.85 -28.80
CA SER A 1046 11.34 -17.44 -30.14
C SER A 1046 10.91 -15.97 -30.21
N ASP A 1047 10.82 -15.40 -31.41
CA ASP A 1047 10.29 -14.04 -31.64
C ASP A 1047 11.04 -12.97 -30.85
N ASN A 1048 12.36 -12.93 -31.05
CA ASN A 1048 13.30 -12.01 -30.40
C ASN A 1048 14.31 -11.46 -31.42
N LYS A 1049 15.43 -10.88 -30.96
CA LYS A 1049 16.46 -10.27 -31.81
C LYS A 1049 17.86 -10.85 -31.52
N LEU A 1050 17.93 -12.11 -31.11
CA LEU A 1050 19.18 -12.77 -30.76
C LEU A 1050 20.03 -13.03 -32.01
N THR A 1051 21.30 -12.62 -31.98
CA THR A 1051 22.28 -12.94 -33.04
C THR A 1051 23.14 -14.15 -32.72
N SER A 1052 23.23 -14.53 -31.44
CA SER A 1052 23.97 -15.69 -30.95
C SER A 1052 23.30 -16.29 -29.72
N LEU A 1053 23.51 -17.58 -29.50
CA LEU A 1053 23.00 -18.30 -28.34
C LEU A 1053 24.03 -19.33 -27.86
N ASN A 1054 24.39 -19.29 -26.58
CA ASN A 1054 25.36 -20.20 -25.97
C ASN A 1054 24.66 -21.22 -25.06
N LEU A 1055 24.68 -22.50 -25.45
CA LEU A 1055 23.99 -23.57 -24.73
C LEU A 1055 24.93 -24.62 -24.11
N ALA A 1056 26.24 -24.35 -24.10
CA ALA A 1056 27.25 -25.34 -23.73
C ALA A 1056 27.13 -25.87 -22.28
N LYS A 1057 26.42 -25.16 -21.40
CA LYS A 1057 26.21 -25.54 -19.99
C LYS A 1057 24.82 -26.11 -19.70
N ASN A 1058 23.88 -26.03 -20.64
CA ASN A 1058 22.50 -26.49 -20.45
C ASN A 1058 22.38 -27.97 -20.87
N LEU A 1059 23.11 -28.85 -20.17
CA LEU A 1059 23.31 -30.24 -20.57
C LEU A 1059 22.03 -31.08 -20.52
N LYS A 1060 21.05 -30.64 -19.71
CA LYS A 1060 19.74 -31.26 -19.56
C LYS A 1060 18.70 -30.77 -20.55
N LEU A 1061 19.05 -29.92 -21.53
CA LEU A 1061 18.06 -29.33 -22.42
C LEU A 1061 17.41 -30.41 -23.31
N HIS A 1062 16.09 -30.57 -23.20
CA HIS A 1062 15.23 -31.46 -23.99
C HIS A 1062 14.53 -30.68 -25.10
N ASP A 1063 14.02 -29.48 -24.80
CA ASP A 1063 13.28 -28.66 -25.77
C ASP A 1063 13.97 -27.31 -25.99
N LEU A 1064 14.25 -26.99 -27.25
CA LEU A 1064 14.84 -25.70 -27.65
C LEU A 1064 14.03 -25.05 -28.77
N PHE A 1065 13.36 -23.96 -28.44
CA PHE A 1065 12.53 -23.20 -29.37
C PHE A 1065 13.13 -21.80 -29.49
N CYS A 1066 13.78 -21.52 -30.62
CA CYS A 1066 14.50 -20.28 -30.91
C CYS A 1066 14.16 -19.74 -32.31
N MET A 1067 12.90 -19.93 -32.72
CA MET A 1067 12.41 -19.47 -34.02
C MET A 1067 12.38 -17.94 -34.10
N ASP A 1068 12.35 -17.38 -35.30
CA ASP A 1068 12.11 -15.95 -35.53
C ASP A 1068 13.09 -15.06 -34.73
N ASN A 1069 14.38 -15.35 -34.93
CA ASN A 1069 15.51 -14.61 -34.37
C ASN A 1069 16.50 -14.24 -35.50
N GLN A 1070 17.72 -13.83 -35.15
CA GLN A 1070 18.76 -13.43 -36.10
C GLN A 1070 20.02 -14.30 -35.94
N LEU A 1071 19.87 -15.56 -35.50
CA LEU A 1071 20.99 -16.44 -35.22
C LEU A 1071 21.74 -16.79 -36.51
N THR A 1072 23.04 -16.54 -36.55
CA THR A 1072 23.90 -16.93 -37.68
C THR A 1072 24.53 -18.31 -37.50
N THR A 1073 24.64 -18.76 -36.24
CA THR A 1073 25.20 -20.05 -35.84
C THR A 1073 24.43 -20.60 -34.64
N LEU A 1074 24.30 -21.92 -34.56
CA LEU A 1074 23.71 -22.61 -33.42
C LEU A 1074 24.51 -23.88 -33.12
N ASP A 1075 25.17 -23.92 -31.96
CA ASP A 1075 25.89 -25.11 -31.46
C ASP A 1075 25.07 -25.81 -30.38
N VAL A 1076 24.57 -27.00 -30.73
CA VAL A 1076 23.82 -27.88 -29.82
C VAL A 1076 24.57 -29.18 -29.52
N SER A 1077 25.88 -29.25 -29.82
CA SER A 1077 26.68 -30.46 -29.71
C SER A 1077 26.79 -31.02 -28.29
N SER A 1078 26.63 -30.15 -27.29
CA SER A 1078 26.66 -30.50 -25.86
C SER A 1078 25.30 -30.95 -25.32
N ASN A 1079 24.20 -30.60 -25.99
CA ASN A 1079 22.81 -30.84 -25.54
C ASN A 1079 22.32 -32.21 -26.01
N LYS A 1080 22.92 -33.28 -25.47
CA LYS A 1080 22.67 -34.66 -25.92
C LYS A 1080 21.27 -35.19 -25.61
N GLU A 1081 20.58 -34.54 -24.69
CA GLU A 1081 19.20 -34.88 -24.27
C GLU A 1081 18.14 -34.19 -25.13
N LEU A 1082 18.55 -33.40 -26.14
CA LEU A 1082 17.65 -32.64 -27.00
C LEU A 1082 16.72 -33.57 -27.80
N TYR A 1083 15.42 -33.27 -27.69
CA TYR A 1083 14.28 -34.04 -28.19
C TYR A 1083 13.47 -33.25 -29.23
N ASP A 1084 13.11 -31.99 -28.95
CA ASP A 1084 12.43 -31.08 -29.90
C ASP A 1084 13.31 -29.84 -30.17
N LEU A 1085 13.70 -29.66 -31.43
CA LEU A 1085 14.47 -28.51 -31.89
C LEU A 1085 13.67 -27.70 -32.90
N ARG A 1086 13.38 -26.44 -32.55
CA ARG A 1086 12.75 -25.47 -33.44
C ARG A 1086 13.62 -24.23 -33.59
N CYS A 1087 14.20 -24.06 -34.76
CA CYS A 1087 15.12 -22.98 -35.11
C CYS A 1087 14.80 -22.34 -36.48
N SER A 1088 13.55 -22.49 -36.94
CA SER A 1088 13.05 -21.86 -38.16
C SER A 1088 13.18 -20.33 -38.14
N SER A 1089 13.19 -19.69 -39.31
CA SER A 1089 13.25 -18.21 -39.44
C SER A 1089 14.45 -17.60 -38.72
N ASN A 1090 15.66 -18.05 -39.08
CA ASN A 1090 16.93 -17.51 -38.60
C ASN A 1090 17.89 -17.29 -39.79
N GLN A 1091 19.16 -17.04 -39.52
CA GLN A 1091 20.20 -16.80 -40.54
C GLN A 1091 21.28 -17.90 -40.51
N LEU A 1092 20.90 -19.13 -40.12
CA LEU A 1092 21.84 -20.24 -39.98
C LEU A 1092 22.37 -20.67 -41.34
N LYS A 1093 23.70 -20.77 -41.46
CA LYS A 1093 24.36 -21.26 -42.69
C LYS A 1093 24.69 -22.74 -42.66
N ILE A 1094 24.97 -23.26 -41.47
CA ILE A 1094 25.30 -24.66 -41.23
C ILE A 1094 24.68 -25.04 -39.90
N LEU A 1095 24.17 -26.27 -39.81
CA LEU A 1095 23.70 -26.86 -38.58
C LEU A 1095 24.19 -28.30 -38.46
N ASP A 1096 24.85 -28.63 -37.34
CA ASP A 1096 25.33 -29.97 -37.04
C ASP A 1096 24.55 -30.57 -35.86
N LEU A 1097 23.76 -31.60 -36.17
CA LEU A 1097 22.93 -32.35 -35.20
C LEU A 1097 23.45 -33.78 -35.00
N SER A 1098 24.68 -34.08 -35.44
CA SER A 1098 25.27 -35.43 -35.33
C SER A 1098 25.44 -35.94 -33.89
N LYS A 1099 25.36 -35.05 -32.90
CA LYS A 1099 25.47 -35.40 -31.47
C LYS A 1099 24.12 -35.55 -30.77
N ASN A 1100 23.02 -35.20 -31.42
CA ASN A 1100 21.68 -35.15 -30.83
C ASN A 1100 20.84 -36.37 -31.27
N ARG A 1101 21.17 -37.54 -30.71
CA ARG A 1101 20.57 -38.83 -31.12
C ARG A 1101 19.10 -39.00 -30.71
N LEU A 1102 18.64 -38.23 -29.73
CA LEU A 1102 17.28 -38.31 -29.17
C LEU A 1102 16.26 -37.40 -29.87
N LEU A 1103 16.67 -36.67 -30.91
CA LEU A 1103 15.77 -35.80 -31.67
C LEU A 1103 14.60 -36.59 -32.25
N ASP A 1104 13.40 -36.07 -32.01
CA ASP A 1104 12.14 -36.59 -32.48
C ASP A 1104 11.41 -35.59 -33.39
N LEU A 1105 11.57 -34.28 -33.10
CA LEU A 1105 10.96 -33.18 -33.83
C LEU A 1105 12.03 -32.18 -34.26
N ILE A 1106 12.05 -31.83 -35.54
CA ILE A 1106 13.02 -30.86 -36.09
C ILE A 1106 12.32 -29.87 -37.01
N TYR A 1107 12.27 -28.61 -36.62
CA TYR A 1107 11.76 -27.51 -37.43
C TYR A 1107 12.88 -26.50 -37.69
N CYS A 1108 13.40 -26.48 -38.92
CA CYS A 1108 14.53 -25.66 -39.34
C CYS A 1108 14.28 -25.08 -40.75
N SER A 1109 13.05 -24.60 -40.98
CA SER A 1109 12.65 -23.95 -42.23
C SER A 1109 13.07 -22.48 -42.27
N ASN A 1110 13.07 -21.85 -43.44
CA ASN A 1110 13.33 -20.41 -43.60
C ASN A 1110 14.67 -19.97 -42.95
N ASN A 1111 15.77 -20.58 -43.41
CA ASN A 1111 17.15 -20.24 -43.03
C ASN A 1111 18.01 -20.13 -44.30
N ASP A 1112 19.31 -19.91 -44.18
CA ASP A 1112 20.26 -19.88 -45.31
C ASP A 1112 21.22 -21.09 -45.27
N LEU A 1113 20.70 -22.26 -44.88
CA LEU A 1113 21.53 -23.45 -44.71
C LEU A 1113 22.13 -23.86 -46.05
N SER A 1114 23.45 -24.03 -46.11
CA SER A 1114 24.14 -24.68 -47.23
C SER A 1114 24.34 -26.19 -47.00
N ALA A 1115 24.47 -26.58 -45.73
CA ALA A 1115 24.63 -27.96 -45.29
C ALA A 1115 23.94 -28.21 -43.93
N LEU A 1116 23.38 -29.41 -43.79
CA LEU A 1116 22.76 -29.90 -42.55
C LEU A 1116 23.27 -31.30 -42.24
N ASN A 1117 23.73 -31.53 -41.01
CA ASN A 1117 24.18 -32.85 -40.58
C ASN A 1117 23.21 -33.51 -39.60
N LEU A 1118 22.43 -34.48 -40.07
CA LEU A 1118 21.50 -35.28 -39.27
C LEU A 1118 22.04 -36.68 -38.95
N LYS A 1119 23.26 -37.03 -39.35
CA LYS A 1119 23.81 -38.39 -39.22
C LYS A 1119 24.20 -38.71 -37.77
N SER A 1120 23.19 -38.88 -36.92
CA SER A 1120 23.32 -39.07 -35.46
C SER A 1120 23.15 -40.53 -35.01
N GLY A 1121 22.84 -41.44 -35.94
CA GLY A 1121 22.39 -42.81 -35.63
C GLY A 1121 20.96 -42.89 -35.09
N GLY A 1122 20.20 -41.78 -35.15
CA GLY A 1122 18.86 -41.62 -34.57
C GLY A 1122 17.76 -41.31 -35.59
N ASN A 1123 18.06 -41.26 -36.90
CA ASN A 1123 17.10 -40.79 -37.92
C ASN A 1123 15.73 -41.47 -37.91
N LYS A 1124 15.65 -42.75 -37.56
CA LYS A 1124 14.36 -43.49 -37.52
C LYS A 1124 13.43 -43.07 -36.38
N TYR A 1125 13.95 -42.33 -35.40
CA TYR A 1125 13.17 -41.82 -34.28
C TYR A 1125 12.59 -40.43 -34.55
N ILE A 1126 13.00 -39.74 -35.62
CA ILE A 1126 12.45 -38.43 -35.98
C ILE A 1126 11.05 -38.64 -36.60
N ARG A 1127 10.01 -38.30 -35.84
CA ARG A 1127 8.61 -38.37 -36.26
C ARG A 1127 8.20 -37.24 -37.19
N GLN A 1128 8.71 -36.03 -36.97
CA GLN A 1128 8.38 -34.87 -37.79
C GLN A 1128 9.63 -34.04 -38.09
N ILE A 1129 9.73 -33.60 -39.35
CA ILE A 1129 10.82 -32.78 -39.81
C ILE A 1129 10.31 -31.73 -40.79
N ASN A 1130 10.87 -30.52 -40.73
CA ASN A 1130 10.63 -29.45 -41.70
C ASN A 1130 11.92 -28.68 -42.00
N LEU A 1131 12.40 -28.80 -43.24
CA LEU A 1131 13.64 -28.20 -43.75
C LEU A 1131 13.42 -27.35 -45.00
N ILE A 1132 12.16 -27.04 -45.34
CA ILE A 1132 11.82 -26.24 -46.53
C ILE A 1132 12.23 -24.78 -46.37
N GLU A 1133 12.28 -24.02 -47.47
CA GLU A 1133 12.67 -22.60 -47.46
C GLU A 1133 14.13 -22.37 -47.02
N ASN A 1134 15.01 -23.30 -47.34
CA ASN A 1134 16.46 -23.19 -47.28
C ASN A 1134 17.03 -23.25 -48.71
N PRO A 1135 16.94 -22.16 -49.50
CA PRO A 1135 17.25 -22.21 -50.93
C PRO A 1135 18.70 -22.64 -51.24
N SER A 1136 19.64 -22.33 -50.35
CA SER A 1136 21.06 -22.67 -50.43
C SER A 1136 21.38 -24.14 -50.08
N LEU A 1137 20.41 -24.89 -49.56
CA LEU A 1137 20.65 -26.22 -49.00
C LEU A 1137 20.84 -27.22 -50.13
N SER A 1138 22.05 -27.74 -50.27
CA SER A 1138 22.39 -28.70 -51.32
C SER A 1138 22.62 -30.12 -50.78
N CYS A 1139 23.03 -30.22 -49.52
CA CYS A 1139 23.35 -31.52 -48.91
C CYS A 1139 22.83 -31.67 -47.48
N ILE A 1140 22.15 -32.79 -47.23
CA ILE A 1140 21.69 -33.21 -45.91
C ILE A 1140 22.32 -34.57 -45.60
N LEU A 1141 23.23 -34.62 -44.62
CA LEU A 1141 23.85 -35.87 -44.17
C LEU A 1141 22.86 -36.66 -43.32
N VAL A 1142 22.61 -37.91 -43.70
CA VAL A 1142 21.67 -38.81 -43.01
C VAL A 1142 22.30 -40.18 -42.78
N ASP A 1143 21.72 -40.95 -41.84
CA ASP A 1143 22.12 -42.32 -41.52
C ASP A 1143 21.75 -43.29 -42.65
N ASP A 1144 20.54 -43.14 -43.22
CA ASP A 1144 19.98 -44.00 -44.26
C ASP A 1144 19.24 -43.15 -45.30
N VAL A 1145 19.81 -43.08 -46.51
CA VAL A 1145 19.29 -42.29 -47.63
C VAL A 1145 17.96 -42.84 -48.15
N SER A 1146 17.77 -44.16 -48.14
CA SER A 1146 16.52 -44.78 -48.61
C SER A 1146 15.37 -44.41 -47.67
N TYR A 1147 15.58 -44.61 -46.37
CA TYR A 1147 14.61 -44.22 -45.34
C TYR A 1147 14.25 -42.73 -45.44
N SER A 1148 15.27 -41.86 -45.57
CA SER A 1148 15.08 -40.41 -45.62
C SER A 1148 14.31 -39.97 -46.87
N ASN A 1149 14.56 -40.57 -48.04
CA ASN A 1149 13.79 -40.26 -49.24
C ASN A 1149 12.34 -40.77 -49.14
N THR A 1150 12.09 -41.93 -48.53
CA THR A 1150 10.72 -42.44 -48.36
C THR A 1150 9.90 -41.57 -47.42
N ASN A 1151 10.49 -41.12 -46.30
CA ASN A 1151 9.74 -40.47 -45.24
C ASN A 1151 9.81 -38.94 -45.27
N TRP A 1152 10.88 -38.35 -45.83
CA TRP A 1152 11.17 -36.92 -45.69
C TRP A 1152 11.34 -36.14 -47.00
N ALA A 1153 11.18 -36.77 -48.17
CA ALA A 1153 11.43 -36.09 -49.46
C ALA A 1153 10.59 -34.82 -49.69
N ASN A 1154 9.39 -34.74 -49.12
CA ASN A 1154 8.49 -33.58 -49.25
C ASN A 1154 8.76 -32.47 -48.21
N PHE A 1155 9.70 -32.66 -47.29
CA PHE A 1155 9.99 -31.74 -46.19
C PHE A 1155 11.35 -31.05 -46.31
N LYS A 1156 11.91 -30.97 -47.52
CA LYS A 1156 13.14 -30.26 -47.87
C LYS A 1156 12.97 -29.52 -49.21
N ASP A 1157 13.84 -28.56 -49.50
CA ASP A 1157 13.84 -27.90 -50.80
C ASP A 1157 14.24 -28.84 -51.95
N ALA A 1158 13.83 -28.46 -53.16
CA ALA A 1158 14.12 -29.23 -54.37
C ALA A 1158 15.63 -29.34 -54.66
N THR A 1159 16.43 -28.34 -54.23
CA THR A 1159 17.89 -28.28 -54.38
C THR A 1159 18.64 -29.20 -53.41
N ALA A 1160 18.02 -29.58 -52.29
CA ALA A 1160 18.64 -30.37 -51.24
C ALA A 1160 18.62 -31.87 -51.55
N ASN A 1161 19.70 -32.59 -51.24
CA ASN A 1161 19.78 -34.03 -51.42
C ASN A 1161 20.20 -34.75 -50.14
N PHE A 1162 19.52 -35.85 -49.79
CA PHE A 1162 19.94 -36.73 -48.70
C PHE A 1162 21.14 -37.57 -49.15
N LYS A 1163 22.24 -37.52 -48.40
CA LYS A 1163 23.47 -38.30 -48.69
C LYS A 1163 24.04 -38.92 -47.42
N THR A 1164 24.72 -40.06 -47.54
CA THR A 1164 25.52 -40.62 -46.43
C THR A 1164 26.92 -40.01 -46.33
N VAL A 1165 27.36 -39.31 -47.40
CA VAL A 1165 28.60 -38.55 -47.56
C VAL A 1165 28.31 -37.37 -48.51
N CYS A 1166 28.61 -36.13 -48.10
CA CYS A 1166 28.56 -34.96 -48.98
C CYS A 1166 29.93 -34.74 -49.61
N ASP A 1167 30.00 -34.52 -50.93
CA ASP A 1167 31.21 -34.04 -51.59
C ASP A 1167 31.60 -32.68 -50.96
N ALA A 1168 32.86 -32.55 -50.54
CA ALA A 1168 33.34 -31.60 -49.55
C ALA A 1168 32.65 -30.21 -49.55
N LEU A 1169 31.77 -30.01 -48.57
CA LEU A 1169 31.38 -28.70 -48.04
C LEU A 1169 31.93 -28.60 -46.61
N GLY A 1170 33.25 -28.74 -46.49
CA GLY A 1170 33.90 -28.09 -45.36
C GLY A 1170 33.62 -26.59 -45.51
N LEU A 1171 33.32 -25.91 -44.40
CA LEU A 1171 33.81 -24.54 -44.23
C LEU A 1171 35.23 -24.51 -44.80
N GLU A 1172 35.58 -23.47 -45.55
CA GLU A 1172 36.99 -23.22 -45.86
C GLU A 1172 37.81 -23.62 -44.64
N ASP A 1173 38.71 -24.58 -44.84
CA ASP A 1173 39.68 -24.97 -43.84
C ASP A 1173 40.14 -23.67 -43.23
N SER A 1174 39.82 -23.46 -41.93
CA SER A 1174 40.24 -22.29 -41.17
C SER A 1174 41.62 -21.93 -41.70
N VAL A 1175 41.82 -20.71 -42.21
CA VAL A 1175 43.11 -20.30 -42.80
C VAL A 1175 44.29 -20.64 -41.85
N PHE A 1176 43.97 -20.90 -40.58
CA PHE A 1176 44.84 -21.32 -39.50
C PHE A 1176 44.97 -22.85 -39.22
N LYS A 1177 44.35 -23.74 -40.01
CA LYS A 1177 44.26 -25.19 -39.76
C LYS A 1177 45.62 -25.88 -39.84
N ASN A 1178 46.43 -25.47 -40.82
CA ASN A 1178 47.80 -25.96 -41.01
C ASN A 1178 48.84 -25.06 -40.34
N THR A 1179 48.42 -24.03 -39.59
CA THR A 1179 49.33 -23.09 -38.94
C THR A 1179 50.13 -23.76 -37.84
N VAL A 1180 51.45 -23.72 -37.99
CA VAL A 1180 52.38 -24.22 -36.99
C VAL A 1180 53.03 -23.04 -36.28
N VAL A 1181 52.96 -23.03 -34.95
CA VAL A 1181 53.58 -22.00 -34.11
C VAL A 1181 54.65 -22.64 -33.24
N TYR A 1182 55.92 -22.29 -33.46
CA TYR A 1182 57.05 -22.94 -32.79
C TYR A 1182 58.30 -22.03 -32.68
N PRO A 1183 59.22 -22.31 -31.74
CA PRO A 1183 59.07 -23.25 -30.64
C PRO A 1183 58.04 -22.74 -29.61
N ASN A 1184 57.30 -23.65 -28.98
CA ASN A 1184 56.42 -23.34 -27.86
C ASN A 1184 56.63 -24.43 -26.79
N PRO A 1185 57.38 -24.15 -25.70
CA PRO A 1185 57.80 -22.83 -25.22
C PRO A 1185 58.85 -22.10 -26.10
N THR A 1186 58.82 -20.76 -26.11
CA THR A 1186 59.83 -19.90 -26.77
C THR A 1186 60.58 -19.05 -25.74
N LYS A 1187 61.83 -18.67 -26.04
CA LYS A 1187 62.61 -17.74 -25.20
C LYS A 1187 62.54 -16.29 -25.69
N ASN A 1188 62.44 -16.08 -27.00
CA ASN A 1188 62.54 -14.75 -27.62
C ASN A 1188 61.81 -14.67 -28.96
N ILE A 1189 61.91 -15.70 -29.79
CA ILE A 1189 61.44 -15.69 -31.18
C ILE A 1189 60.40 -16.78 -31.39
N LEU A 1190 59.26 -16.43 -31.98
CA LEU A 1190 58.18 -17.34 -32.30
C LEU A 1190 57.96 -17.35 -33.82
N ASN A 1191 58.10 -18.51 -34.45
CA ASN A 1191 57.84 -18.72 -35.87
C ASN A 1191 56.39 -19.18 -36.06
N ILE A 1192 55.74 -18.65 -37.09
CA ILE A 1192 54.36 -18.91 -37.48
C ILE A 1192 54.37 -19.29 -38.96
N GLN A 1193 54.10 -20.55 -39.28
CA GLN A 1193 54.23 -21.09 -40.64
C GLN A 1193 52.90 -21.54 -41.22
N ASN A 1194 52.89 -21.70 -42.55
CA ASN A 1194 51.77 -22.18 -43.35
C ASN A 1194 50.50 -21.31 -43.28
N VAL A 1195 50.64 -20.00 -43.06
CA VAL A 1195 49.52 -19.07 -43.02
C VAL A 1195 49.92 -17.65 -43.39
N SER A 1196 49.20 -17.05 -44.34
CA SER A 1196 49.33 -15.61 -44.65
C SER A 1196 48.68 -14.80 -43.53
N LEU A 1197 49.32 -13.72 -43.07
CA LEU A 1197 48.86 -12.90 -41.96
C LEU A 1197 49.12 -11.43 -42.24
N GLU A 1198 48.15 -10.58 -41.90
CA GLU A 1198 48.34 -9.13 -41.90
C GLU A 1198 48.82 -8.63 -40.54
N LYS A 1199 48.43 -9.32 -39.46
CA LYS A 1199 48.68 -8.87 -38.10
C LYS A 1199 48.73 -10.02 -37.09
N ALA A 1200 49.57 -9.86 -36.07
CA ALA A 1200 49.56 -10.69 -34.86
C ALA A 1200 49.57 -9.83 -33.60
N THR A 1201 48.70 -10.11 -32.63
CA THR A 1201 48.60 -9.37 -31.35
C THR A 1201 48.77 -10.29 -30.15
N VAL A 1202 49.52 -9.86 -29.14
CA VAL A 1202 49.91 -10.66 -27.97
C VAL A 1202 49.27 -10.09 -26.72
N TYR A 1203 48.56 -10.93 -25.97
CA TYR A 1203 47.89 -10.59 -24.71
C TYR A 1203 48.48 -11.39 -23.55
N ASN A 1204 48.54 -10.79 -22.36
CA ASN A 1204 48.90 -11.50 -21.13
C ASN A 1204 47.72 -12.34 -20.60
N SER A 1205 47.95 -13.12 -19.55
CA SER A 1205 46.92 -13.97 -18.92
C SER A 1205 45.74 -13.21 -18.29
N LEU A 1206 45.82 -11.88 -18.16
CA LEU A 1206 44.75 -11.00 -17.67
C LEU A 1206 43.95 -10.36 -18.82
N GLY A 1207 44.25 -10.70 -20.08
CA GLY A 1207 43.56 -10.17 -21.26
C GLY A 1207 44.02 -8.77 -21.69
N GLN A 1208 45.12 -8.25 -21.13
CA GLN A 1208 45.67 -6.95 -21.53
C GLN A 1208 46.56 -7.09 -22.76
N LEU A 1209 46.40 -6.19 -23.74
CA LEU A 1209 47.22 -6.15 -24.95
C LEU A 1209 48.65 -5.74 -24.58
N VAL A 1210 49.62 -6.59 -24.89
CA VAL A 1210 51.03 -6.40 -24.53
C VAL A 1210 51.83 -5.91 -25.74
N LYS A 1211 51.57 -6.47 -26.93
CA LYS A 1211 52.33 -6.13 -28.15
C LYS A 1211 51.55 -6.44 -29.42
N THR A 1212 51.81 -5.69 -30.49
CA THR A 1212 51.20 -5.86 -31.81
C THR A 1212 52.29 -5.90 -32.89
N PHE A 1213 52.13 -6.78 -33.87
CA PHE A 1213 53.01 -6.94 -35.03
C PHE A 1213 52.19 -6.83 -36.31
N THR A 1214 52.64 -6.01 -37.25
CA THR A 1214 52.14 -6.00 -38.63
C THR A 1214 53.02 -6.93 -39.46
N LEU A 1215 52.40 -7.81 -40.23
CA LEU A 1215 53.06 -8.87 -40.99
C LEU A 1215 52.76 -8.69 -42.49
N ASP A 1216 53.63 -9.21 -43.34
CA ASP A 1216 53.46 -9.17 -44.79
C ASP A 1216 52.46 -10.25 -45.21
N ALA A 1217 51.29 -9.82 -45.68
CA ALA A 1217 50.20 -10.69 -46.12
C ALA A 1217 50.58 -11.57 -47.33
N THR A 1218 51.69 -11.29 -48.03
CA THR A 1218 52.17 -12.15 -49.13
C THR A 1218 53.04 -13.30 -48.66
N ASN A 1219 53.51 -13.29 -47.41
CA ASN A 1219 54.37 -14.31 -46.83
C ASN A 1219 53.58 -15.27 -45.91
N THR A 1220 53.71 -16.58 -46.15
CA THR A 1220 53.05 -17.63 -45.36
C THR A 1220 53.87 -18.10 -44.15
N ASP A 1221 55.13 -17.68 -44.05
CA ASP A 1221 56.04 -18.02 -42.97
C ASP A 1221 56.59 -16.74 -42.32
N ASN A 1222 56.05 -16.42 -41.14
CA ASN A 1222 56.33 -15.19 -40.42
C ASN A 1222 57.03 -15.46 -39.09
N THR A 1223 57.75 -14.48 -38.59
CA THR A 1223 58.47 -14.58 -37.33
C THR A 1223 58.19 -13.34 -36.46
N ILE A 1224 57.81 -13.53 -35.21
CA ILE A 1224 57.59 -12.43 -34.25
C ILE A 1224 58.57 -12.49 -33.08
N ASN A 1225 59.04 -11.31 -32.65
CA ASN A 1225 60.03 -11.16 -31.59
C ASN A 1225 59.40 -10.67 -30.26
N LEU A 1226 59.37 -11.57 -29.29
CA LEU A 1226 58.80 -11.40 -27.96
C LEU A 1226 59.84 -11.07 -26.89
N SER A 1227 61.09 -10.80 -27.27
CA SER A 1227 62.12 -10.36 -26.33
C SER A 1227 61.70 -9.11 -25.55
N GLY A 1228 62.01 -9.11 -24.25
CA GLY A 1228 61.65 -8.04 -23.31
C GLY A 1228 60.32 -8.24 -22.59
N LEU A 1229 59.52 -9.27 -22.95
CA LEU A 1229 58.32 -9.61 -22.18
C LEU A 1229 58.67 -10.52 -20.98
N PRO A 1230 58.05 -10.33 -19.80
CA PRO A 1230 58.27 -11.20 -18.63
C PRO A 1230 57.93 -12.67 -18.91
N LYS A 1231 58.61 -13.60 -18.23
CA LYS A 1231 58.31 -15.04 -18.31
C LYS A 1231 56.86 -15.30 -17.92
N GLY A 1232 56.13 -16.10 -18.70
CA GLY A 1232 54.72 -16.35 -18.44
C GLY A 1232 53.93 -16.92 -19.63
N ILE A 1233 52.62 -17.07 -19.41
CA ILE A 1233 51.67 -17.54 -20.42
C ILE A 1233 51.11 -16.33 -21.17
N TYR A 1234 51.14 -16.39 -22.50
CA TYR A 1234 50.58 -15.37 -23.38
C TYR A 1234 49.66 -15.99 -24.42
N TYR A 1235 48.76 -15.18 -24.96
CA TYR A 1235 47.87 -15.55 -26.06
C TYR A 1235 48.18 -14.69 -27.28
N VAL A 1236 48.58 -15.33 -28.37
CA VAL A 1236 48.84 -14.67 -29.66
C VAL A 1236 47.64 -14.84 -30.56
N TYR A 1237 46.98 -13.74 -30.91
CA TYR A 1237 45.92 -13.70 -31.91
C TYR A 1237 46.53 -13.43 -33.28
N LEU A 1238 46.34 -14.36 -34.20
CA LEU A 1238 46.73 -14.31 -35.59
C LEU A 1238 45.53 -13.80 -36.41
N ILE A 1239 45.72 -12.79 -37.24
CA ILE A 1239 44.64 -12.11 -37.95
C ILE A 1239 44.94 -12.07 -39.45
N ASN A 1240 43.95 -12.47 -40.25
CA ASN A 1240 43.93 -12.37 -41.71
C ASN A 1240 42.53 -11.88 -42.10
N GLN A 1241 42.42 -10.64 -42.60
CA GLN A 1241 41.15 -9.97 -42.91
C GLN A 1241 40.14 -10.06 -41.75
N ASP A 1242 38.97 -10.66 -42.00
CA ASP A 1242 37.88 -10.82 -41.03
C ASP A 1242 38.03 -12.07 -40.14
N ALA A 1243 39.09 -12.87 -40.33
CA ALA A 1243 39.34 -14.10 -39.61
C ALA A 1243 40.47 -13.94 -38.57
N ALA A 1244 40.25 -14.46 -37.36
CA ALA A 1244 41.24 -14.45 -36.29
C ALA A 1244 41.33 -15.81 -35.57
N SER A 1245 42.54 -16.20 -35.13
CA SER A 1245 42.77 -17.41 -34.33
C SER A 1245 43.74 -17.15 -33.19
N ALA A 1246 43.41 -17.60 -31.98
CA ALA A 1246 44.26 -17.48 -30.81
C ALA A 1246 45.12 -18.73 -30.59
N LYS A 1247 46.42 -18.53 -30.32
CA LYS A 1247 47.37 -19.59 -29.96
C LYS A 1247 48.00 -19.27 -28.61
N LYS A 1248 47.90 -20.20 -27.66
CA LYS A 1248 48.56 -20.10 -26.36
C LYS A 1248 50.06 -20.37 -26.53
N ILE A 1249 50.89 -19.48 -26.00
CA ILE A 1249 52.35 -19.64 -25.97
C ILE A 1249 52.89 -19.52 -24.56
N ILE A 1250 54.02 -20.17 -24.31
CA ILE A 1250 54.78 -20.07 -23.06
C ILE A 1250 56.11 -19.35 -23.38
N LEU A 1251 56.36 -18.23 -22.72
CA LEU A 1251 57.62 -17.48 -22.82
C LEU A 1251 58.50 -17.82 -21.60
N GLU A 1252 59.67 -18.42 -21.87
CA GLU A 1252 60.60 -18.96 -20.87
C GLU A 1252 61.68 -18.01 -20.36
#